data_AF-A0A1G0ZDK6-F1
#
_entry.id   AF-A0A1G0ZDK6-F1
#
_cell.length_a   1.000
_cell.length_b   1.000
_cell.length_c   1.000
_cell.angle_alpha   90.00
_cell.angle_beta   90.00
_cell.angle_gamma   90.00
#
_symmetry.space_group_name_H-M   'P 1'
#
loop_
_entity.id
_entity.type
_entity.pdbx_description
1 polymer ?
#
loop_
_entity_poly.entity_id
_entity_poly.type
_entity_poly.pdbx_seq_one_letter_code
_entity_poly.pdbx_strand_id
1 'polypeptide(L)'
;MEKLKKYLEKMKKDNRGIALLFSLGMLSLLLVLALSFASNSIIERKVAVNTDNRAAARFLAQSAVNRAIGIIDNVYKTTSAFTAYYDVYSYVGASPTTDFINHIATTRNGETMLGFDTTNKKTIVNGITNANNSLHWFYVKEGLSAAATDKIIGRIAYYAWSNSVKLDPSVTVDSGYYVGYAGSVVNENGANEKRPGREVREINIQNLSPSATNLSVANVSNLSATNAATPGLLTAGSRWPDMDRLFSKLGITTDVQMQEFRKWFTVNNPPDPEAYWKDLDADSIKKATELHHRFNLARTDWDTTMQGATGINILIGASGTTPNLFSAAFDATSGIEWLKNWTDAGGMGSAAACKNQIAANIIDYCDSDCSATTDYADAAPASTTYVGLEQCPYINEINLQFEGLVQRTVGAPNDTYTCTVTIKAIDLELVNMYDTDNDGVSGDNPVSARAVITVSGGYKWNPGPAGAEATVAFTDQAATLDITIGDKEYQKGTAATITISPVLNTYTVATATAVTCGVTDVWIDKLYVKLVNTANNAIFYDFSNIETGSNAELAAADRVVAPAVSTNTTTGSRYIDYSVNDPRQNTFETDWTIASSNAVNGTITPVAVNTVCNPNPGGNKDLETAAQPYNVSTAFIRNGPMQSPWELGAIHRGAAWETINLKKYYSTGTPSTYSNGDANILDMVKMTSDNYTYGKINLNGNQNIQEEKDVLRALFMNIYVDNVGTHYASDYYSDPGAQPASTQINEAKANTLVTALTTAADATKYKNRAQVASIPTFTGGTVATQGNDAQQEAIIGKFINLTKAETVTEFTIIAIAQSIKDLGGVMVKKDLDGDGLADDNSDASHRASEVVAGRDLNGDGDAADTGLYLDTSATALVSGTYELYADEILAEQKIMARVVRDPATGKFKIVRFEYLPSEQ
;
A
#
# COMPACT_ATOMS: atom_id res chain seq x y z
N MET A 1 -72.29 95.99 18.65
CA MET A 1 -72.81 94.66 18.26
C MET A 1 -72.92 94.46 16.75
N GLU A 2 -73.48 95.40 15.99
CA GLU A 2 -73.69 95.25 14.54
C GLU A 2 -72.38 95.18 13.71
N LYS A 3 -71.34 95.94 14.11
CA LYS A 3 -69.99 95.84 13.51
C LYS A 3 -69.32 94.48 13.76
N LEU A 4 -69.57 93.85 14.91
CA LEU A 4 -69.05 92.52 15.25
C LEU A 4 -69.72 91.43 14.41
N LYS A 5 -71.03 91.57 14.14
CA LYS A 5 -71.80 90.68 13.26
C LYS A 5 -71.31 90.73 11.81
N LYS A 6 -71.04 91.93 11.28
CA LYS A 6 -70.42 92.11 9.95
C LYS A 6 -68.98 91.58 9.87
N TYR A 7 -68.18 91.69 10.93
CA TYR A 7 -66.82 91.13 10.97
C TYR A 7 -66.82 89.59 11.03
N LEU A 8 -67.74 89.00 11.79
CA LEU A 8 -67.94 87.54 11.87
C LEU A 8 -68.52 86.95 10.58
N GLU A 9 -69.43 87.65 9.89
CA GLU A 9 -69.95 87.25 8.57
C GLU A 9 -68.90 87.37 7.46
N LYS A 10 -67.99 88.36 7.54
CA LYS A 10 -66.86 88.50 6.61
C LYS A 10 -65.83 87.38 6.81
N MET A 11 -65.47 87.04 8.06
CA MET A 11 -64.63 85.85 8.36
C MET A 11 -65.30 84.53 7.94
N LYS A 12 -66.63 84.41 8.03
CA LYS A 12 -67.39 83.25 7.53
C LYS A 12 -67.48 83.16 6.00
N LYS A 13 -67.14 84.22 5.26
CA LYS A 13 -67.06 84.24 3.79
C LYS A 13 -65.64 84.02 3.29
N ASP A 14 -64.64 84.59 3.98
CA ASP A 14 -63.21 84.46 3.62
C ASP A 14 -62.60 83.11 4.04
N ASN A 15 -63.11 82.44 5.09
CA ASN A 15 -62.60 81.14 5.56
C ASN A 15 -63.25 79.90 4.91
N ARG A 16 -64.22 80.06 3.99
CA ARG A 16 -64.86 78.91 3.31
C ARG A 16 -63.92 78.20 2.33
N GLY A 17 -62.92 78.89 1.79
CA GLY A 17 -61.90 78.30 0.92
C GLY A 17 -60.77 77.62 1.69
N ILE A 18 -60.38 78.15 2.86
CA ILE A 18 -59.26 77.63 3.66
C ILE A 18 -59.56 76.26 4.28
N ALA A 19 -60.77 76.06 4.82
CA ALA A 19 -61.16 74.74 5.35
C ALA A 19 -61.24 73.68 4.23
N LEU A 20 -61.68 74.09 3.03
CA LEU A 20 -61.73 73.21 1.87
C LEU A 20 -60.31 72.84 1.39
N LEU A 21 -59.40 73.81 1.28
CA LEU A 21 -57.99 73.62 0.94
C LEU A 21 -57.25 72.75 1.96
N PHE A 22 -57.53 72.93 3.27
CA PHE A 22 -56.94 72.09 4.31
C PHE A 22 -57.48 70.66 4.25
N SER A 23 -58.80 70.50 4.02
CA SER A 23 -59.38 69.17 3.82
C SER A 23 -58.82 68.47 2.58
N LEU A 24 -58.65 69.21 1.47
CA LEU A 24 -58.14 68.67 0.21
C LEU A 24 -56.64 68.33 0.32
N GLY A 25 -55.86 69.17 1.02
CA GLY A 25 -54.45 68.92 1.32
C GLY A 25 -54.25 67.74 2.28
N MET A 26 -55.14 67.55 3.24
CA MET A 26 -55.10 66.39 4.13
C MET A 26 -55.58 65.11 3.43
N LEU A 27 -56.60 65.20 2.56
CA LEU A 27 -57.06 64.09 1.73
C LEU A 27 -55.99 63.65 0.72
N SER A 28 -55.30 64.59 0.08
CA SER A 28 -54.22 64.28 -0.87
C SER A 28 -53.03 63.64 -0.15
N LEU A 29 -52.69 64.12 1.06
CA LEU A 29 -51.65 63.51 1.88
C LEU A 29 -52.01 62.06 2.28
N LEU A 30 -53.26 61.84 2.73
CA LEU A 30 -53.77 60.50 3.07
C LEU A 30 -53.81 59.57 1.85
N LEU A 31 -54.20 60.08 0.67
CA LEU A 31 -54.23 59.31 -0.57
C LEU A 31 -52.81 58.88 -0.98
N VAL A 32 -51.82 59.78 -0.91
CA VAL A 32 -50.42 59.46 -1.21
C VAL A 32 -49.88 58.41 -0.22
N LEU A 33 -50.22 58.51 1.07
CA LEU A 33 -49.83 57.54 2.09
C LEU A 33 -50.47 56.16 1.83
N ALA A 34 -51.75 56.13 1.44
CA ALA A 34 -52.46 54.90 1.07
C ALA A 34 -51.88 54.24 -0.18
N LEU A 35 -51.55 55.01 -1.23
CA LEU A 35 -50.88 54.48 -2.42
C LEU A 35 -49.47 53.95 -2.11
N SER A 36 -48.72 54.64 -1.26
CA SER A 36 -47.38 54.18 -0.83
C SER A 36 -47.48 52.86 -0.06
N PHE A 37 -48.45 52.73 0.85
CA PHE A 37 -48.70 51.47 1.57
C PHE A 37 -49.13 50.34 0.63
N ALA A 38 -50.05 50.62 -0.30
CA ALA A 38 -50.51 49.63 -1.28
C ALA A 38 -49.36 49.18 -2.21
N SER A 39 -48.52 50.11 -2.65
CA SER A 39 -47.35 49.83 -3.49
C SER A 39 -46.34 48.96 -2.73
N ASN A 40 -45.99 49.33 -1.49
CA ASN A 40 -45.08 48.55 -0.65
C ASN A 40 -45.66 47.15 -0.37
N SER A 41 -46.97 47.03 -0.11
CA SER A 41 -47.62 45.72 0.11
C SER A 41 -47.58 44.83 -1.14
N ILE A 42 -47.75 45.39 -2.33
CA ILE A 42 -47.63 44.64 -3.60
C ILE A 42 -46.19 44.21 -3.82
N ILE A 43 -45.21 45.07 -3.55
CA ILE A 43 -43.78 44.76 -3.65
C ILE A 43 -43.41 43.65 -2.67
N GLU A 44 -43.77 43.78 -1.38
CA GLU A 44 -43.48 42.77 -0.38
C GLU A 44 -44.15 41.44 -0.68
N ARG A 45 -45.40 41.45 -1.19
CA ARG A 45 -46.05 40.22 -1.65
C ARG A 45 -45.26 39.56 -2.78
N LYS A 46 -44.79 40.33 -3.77
CA LYS A 46 -43.95 39.81 -4.87
C LYS A 46 -42.59 39.29 -4.35
N VAL A 47 -41.96 40.01 -3.43
CA VAL A 47 -40.69 39.59 -2.80
C VAL A 47 -40.88 38.31 -2.00
N ALA A 48 -41.98 38.18 -1.25
CA ALA A 48 -42.32 36.98 -0.49
C ALA A 48 -42.52 35.78 -1.41
N VAL A 49 -43.32 35.93 -2.48
CA VAL A 49 -43.53 34.86 -3.47
C VAL A 49 -42.22 34.45 -4.15
N ASN A 50 -41.40 35.40 -4.59
CA ASN A 50 -40.09 35.09 -5.19
C ASN A 50 -39.15 34.39 -4.20
N THR A 51 -39.21 34.77 -2.92
CA THR A 51 -38.41 34.14 -1.88
C THR A 51 -38.86 32.70 -1.60
N ASP A 52 -40.18 32.47 -1.59
CA ASP A 52 -40.78 31.15 -1.42
C ASP A 52 -40.45 30.21 -2.59
N ASN A 53 -40.63 30.68 -3.83
CA ASN A 53 -40.29 29.93 -5.04
C ASN A 53 -38.80 29.54 -5.07
N ARG A 54 -37.92 30.49 -4.72
CA ARG A 54 -36.48 30.21 -4.60
C ARG A 54 -36.16 29.22 -3.48
N ALA A 55 -36.89 29.26 -2.36
CA ALA A 55 -36.74 28.28 -1.29
C ALA A 55 -37.20 26.88 -1.75
N ALA A 56 -38.32 26.80 -2.46
CA ALA A 56 -38.81 25.55 -3.05
C ALA A 56 -37.78 24.95 -4.02
N ALA A 57 -37.23 25.74 -4.95
CA ALA A 57 -36.18 25.29 -5.87
C ALA A 57 -34.93 24.80 -5.11
N ARG A 58 -34.53 25.47 -4.01
CA ARG A 58 -33.41 25.02 -3.16
C ARG A 58 -33.65 23.68 -2.49
N PHE A 59 -34.84 23.45 -1.92
CA PHE A 59 -35.18 22.17 -1.31
C PHE A 59 -35.25 21.04 -2.35
N LEU A 60 -35.76 21.32 -3.54
CA LEU A 60 -35.77 20.37 -4.66
C LEU A 60 -34.35 20.01 -5.10
N ALA A 61 -33.46 20.99 -5.26
CA ALA A 61 -32.06 20.74 -5.62
C ALA A 61 -31.31 19.94 -4.53
N GLN A 62 -31.55 20.23 -3.25
CA GLN A 62 -31.02 19.42 -2.14
C GLN A 62 -31.52 17.96 -2.20
N SER A 63 -32.81 17.77 -2.50
CA SER A 63 -33.39 16.44 -2.68
C SER A 63 -32.70 15.67 -3.81
N ALA A 64 -32.37 16.35 -4.91
CA ALA A 64 -31.62 15.77 -6.03
C ALA A 64 -30.22 15.29 -5.62
N VAL A 65 -29.48 16.10 -4.84
CA VAL A 65 -28.18 15.69 -4.27
C VAL A 65 -28.33 14.45 -3.39
N ASN A 66 -29.33 14.43 -2.49
CA ASN A 66 -29.55 13.28 -1.61
C ASN A 66 -29.94 12.01 -2.38
N ARG A 67 -30.73 12.15 -3.46
CA ARG A 67 -31.06 11.02 -4.35
C ARG A 67 -29.80 10.49 -5.06
N ALA A 68 -28.96 11.36 -5.59
CA ALA A 68 -27.70 10.97 -6.21
C ALA A 68 -26.81 10.19 -5.23
N ILE A 69 -26.65 10.69 -3.99
CA ILE A 69 -25.89 9.99 -2.93
C ILE A 69 -26.50 8.63 -2.62
N GLY A 70 -27.84 8.53 -2.50
CA GLY A 70 -28.52 7.26 -2.24
C GLY A 70 -28.32 6.23 -3.35
N ILE A 71 -28.29 6.67 -4.61
CA ILE A 71 -28.00 5.79 -5.75
C ILE A 71 -26.54 5.36 -5.75
N ILE A 72 -25.60 6.30 -5.55
CA ILE A 72 -24.16 6.00 -5.43
C ILE A 72 -23.92 4.94 -4.35
N ASP A 73 -24.54 5.12 -3.17
CA ASP A 73 -24.43 4.18 -2.05
C ASP A 73 -25.06 2.80 -2.36
N ASN A 74 -26.20 2.78 -3.05
CA ASN A 74 -26.85 1.54 -3.49
C ASN A 74 -25.98 0.77 -4.51
N VAL A 75 -25.51 1.46 -5.55
CA VAL A 75 -24.62 0.89 -6.57
C VAL A 75 -23.34 0.34 -5.93
N TYR A 76 -22.78 1.03 -4.94
CA TYR A 76 -21.64 0.52 -4.16
C TYR A 76 -21.94 -0.80 -3.42
N LYS A 77 -23.17 -0.97 -2.93
CA LYS A 77 -23.58 -2.13 -2.12
C LYS A 77 -24.16 -3.30 -2.91
N THR A 78 -24.65 -3.09 -4.13
CA THR A 78 -25.38 -4.14 -4.87
C THR A 78 -24.63 -4.72 -6.04
N THR A 79 -23.56 -4.06 -6.49
CA THR A 79 -22.85 -4.44 -7.72
C THR A 79 -21.48 -5.01 -7.37
N SER A 80 -21.37 -6.34 -7.37
CA SER A 80 -20.09 -7.07 -7.22
C SER A 80 -19.12 -6.83 -8.40
N ALA A 81 -19.64 -6.32 -9.52
CA ALA A 81 -18.89 -5.92 -10.70
C ALA A 81 -18.86 -4.40 -10.80
N PHE A 82 -18.00 -3.76 -10.02
CA PHE A 82 -17.78 -2.32 -10.08
C PHE A 82 -16.85 -1.93 -11.24
N THR A 83 -17.05 -2.55 -12.41
CA THR A 83 -16.12 -2.50 -13.54
C THR A 83 -16.36 -1.33 -14.50
N ALA A 84 -17.36 -0.46 -14.31
CA ALA A 84 -17.68 0.51 -15.36
C ALA A 84 -18.38 1.84 -14.99
N TYR A 85 -18.70 2.15 -13.73
CA TYR A 85 -19.55 3.32 -13.46
C TYR A 85 -18.77 4.53 -12.94
N TYR A 86 -18.34 5.38 -13.88
CA TYR A 86 -17.76 6.68 -13.60
C TYR A 86 -18.81 7.75 -13.29
N ASP A 87 -20.06 7.58 -13.76
CA ASP A 87 -21.05 8.65 -13.81
C ASP A 87 -22.45 8.21 -13.36
N VAL A 88 -23.01 8.79 -12.29
CA VAL A 88 -24.41 8.64 -11.88
C VAL A 88 -25.21 9.85 -12.30
N TYR A 89 -26.24 9.67 -13.12
CA TYR A 89 -27.04 10.78 -13.66
C TYR A 89 -28.54 10.51 -13.64
N SER A 90 -29.33 11.58 -13.76
CA SER A 90 -30.78 11.45 -13.85
C SER A 90 -31.21 10.96 -15.24
N TYR A 91 -31.89 9.81 -15.29
CA TYR A 91 -32.37 9.18 -16.52
C TYR A 91 -33.78 8.61 -16.34
N VAL A 92 -34.60 8.77 -17.38
CA VAL A 92 -35.97 8.23 -17.47
C VAL A 92 -36.15 7.57 -18.85
N GLY A 93 -36.63 6.33 -18.88
CA GLY A 93 -36.70 5.51 -20.10
C GLY A 93 -37.91 5.74 -21.02
N ALA A 94 -38.87 6.59 -20.65
CA ALA A 94 -40.07 6.87 -21.46
C ALA A 94 -40.37 8.37 -21.51
N SER A 95 -40.65 8.91 -22.71
CA SER A 95 -40.95 10.33 -23.02
C SER A 95 -40.13 11.34 -22.20
N PRO A 96 -38.80 11.39 -22.39
CA PRO A 96 -37.96 12.32 -21.67
C PRO A 96 -38.17 13.74 -22.18
N THR A 97 -38.26 14.71 -21.27
CA THR A 97 -38.13 16.12 -21.60
C THR A 97 -36.69 16.56 -21.40
N THR A 98 -36.11 17.19 -22.40
CA THR A 98 -34.74 17.73 -22.34
C THR A 98 -34.68 19.25 -22.42
N ASP A 99 -35.83 19.93 -22.40
CA ASP A 99 -35.90 21.38 -22.44
C ASP A 99 -35.13 22.02 -21.28
N PHE A 100 -34.34 23.05 -21.56
CA PHE A 100 -33.51 23.77 -20.58
C PHE A 100 -32.57 22.90 -19.73
N ILE A 101 -32.39 21.61 -20.06
CA ILE A 101 -31.53 20.71 -19.27
C ILE A 101 -30.06 21.13 -19.36
N ASN A 102 -29.69 21.82 -20.46
CA ASN A 102 -28.38 22.42 -20.68
C ASN A 102 -27.99 23.44 -19.58
N HIS A 103 -28.96 24.00 -18.84
CA HIS A 103 -28.69 24.89 -17.70
C HIS A 103 -27.93 24.18 -16.57
N ILE A 104 -27.88 22.85 -16.54
CA ILE A 104 -27.03 22.11 -15.60
C ILE A 104 -25.53 22.38 -15.85
N ALA A 105 -25.16 22.75 -17.08
CA ALA A 105 -23.78 23.10 -17.43
C ALA A 105 -23.27 24.15 -16.44
N THR A 106 -22.06 23.93 -15.93
CA THR A 106 -21.53 24.70 -14.82
C THR A 106 -20.16 25.21 -15.18
N THR A 107 -20.05 26.54 -15.22
CA THR A 107 -18.77 27.23 -15.32
C THR A 107 -18.51 27.96 -14.01
N ARG A 108 -17.29 27.89 -13.50
CA ARG A 108 -16.86 28.60 -12.29
C ARG A 108 -15.49 29.21 -12.54
N ASN A 109 -15.36 30.53 -12.38
CA ASN A 109 -14.10 31.25 -12.62
C ASN A 109 -13.49 30.89 -13.99
N GLY A 110 -14.31 30.91 -15.06
CA GLY A 110 -13.86 30.56 -16.42
C GLY A 110 -13.62 29.06 -16.69
N GLU A 111 -13.76 28.19 -15.69
CA GLU A 111 -13.61 26.73 -15.83
C GLU A 111 -14.96 26.02 -15.97
N THR A 112 -15.13 25.26 -17.04
CA THR A 112 -16.26 24.36 -17.23
C THR A 112 -16.11 23.12 -16.34
N MET A 113 -16.78 23.13 -15.20
CA MET A 113 -16.86 21.99 -14.28
C MET A 113 -17.70 20.84 -14.86
N LEU A 114 -18.78 21.19 -15.56
CA LEU A 114 -19.64 20.26 -16.28
C LEU A 114 -20.09 20.96 -17.56
N GLY A 115 -19.70 20.43 -18.71
CA GLY A 115 -20.16 20.91 -20.00
C GLY A 115 -21.43 20.21 -20.44
N PHE A 116 -22.10 20.79 -21.43
CA PHE A 116 -23.25 20.18 -22.08
C PHE A 116 -23.15 20.43 -23.58
N ASP A 117 -23.08 19.35 -24.36
CA ASP A 117 -23.21 19.39 -25.80
C ASP A 117 -24.70 19.54 -26.15
N THR A 118 -25.10 20.75 -26.55
CA THR A 118 -26.47 21.04 -26.96
C THR A 118 -26.87 20.33 -28.26
N THR A 119 -25.91 20.00 -29.12
CA THR A 119 -26.17 19.37 -30.42
C THR A 119 -26.47 17.88 -30.25
N ASN A 120 -25.66 17.20 -29.45
CA ASN A 120 -25.79 15.76 -29.20
C ASN A 120 -26.53 15.44 -27.89
N LYS A 121 -26.94 16.45 -27.12
CA LYS A 121 -27.64 16.37 -25.81
C LYS A 121 -26.91 15.55 -24.77
N LYS A 122 -25.59 15.69 -24.72
CA LYS A 122 -24.70 14.88 -23.87
C LYS A 122 -23.96 15.75 -22.89
N THR A 123 -23.78 15.27 -21.66
CA THR A 123 -22.86 15.93 -20.73
C THR A 123 -21.43 15.73 -21.19
N ILE A 124 -20.61 16.74 -20.93
CA ILE A 124 -19.17 16.71 -21.15
C ILE A 124 -18.51 16.84 -19.78
N VAL A 125 -17.74 15.84 -19.39
CA VAL A 125 -17.00 15.83 -18.13
C VAL A 125 -15.52 15.69 -18.49
N ASN A 126 -14.68 16.56 -17.95
CA ASN A 126 -13.24 16.56 -18.22
C ASN A 126 -12.91 16.53 -19.74
N GLY A 127 -13.70 17.22 -20.56
CA GLY A 127 -13.51 17.27 -22.02
C GLY A 127 -13.93 16.01 -22.78
N ILE A 128 -14.51 15.01 -22.11
CA ILE A 128 -15.01 13.78 -22.72
C ILE A 128 -16.54 13.83 -22.79
N THR A 129 -17.09 13.73 -24.00
CA THR A 129 -18.54 13.58 -24.20
C THR A 129 -18.95 12.15 -23.85
N ASN A 130 -19.81 11.98 -22.85
CA ASN A 130 -20.30 10.65 -22.50
C ASN A 130 -21.29 10.17 -23.58
N ALA A 131 -20.88 9.18 -24.37
CA ALA A 131 -21.65 8.68 -25.51
C ALA A 131 -23.02 8.08 -25.11
N ASN A 132 -23.19 7.68 -23.86
CA ASN A 132 -24.36 6.95 -23.36
C ASN A 132 -25.25 7.79 -22.43
N ASN A 133 -24.92 9.07 -22.17
CA ASN A 133 -25.71 9.90 -21.27
C ASN A 133 -26.73 10.77 -22.03
N SER A 134 -28.01 10.49 -21.82
CA SER A 134 -29.10 11.44 -22.06
C SER A 134 -29.67 11.86 -20.70
N LEU A 135 -29.27 13.04 -20.24
CA LEU A 135 -29.68 13.57 -18.95
C LEU A 135 -31.14 14.04 -19.03
N HIS A 136 -32.00 13.57 -18.13
CA HIS A 136 -33.43 13.88 -18.15
C HIS A 136 -33.92 14.53 -16.85
N TRP A 137 -35.02 15.26 -16.94
CA TRP A 137 -35.75 15.80 -15.78
C TRP A 137 -36.54 14.71 -15.06
N PHE A 138 -36.54 14.77 -13.72
CA PHE A 138 -37.50 14.08 -12.86
C PHE A 138 -38.51 15.07 -12.31
N TYR A 139 -39.79 14.79 -12.55
CA TYR A 139 -40.87 15.61 -12.01
C TYR A 139 -41.20 15.26 -10.57
N VAL A 140 -41.45 16.29 -9.77
CA VAL A 140 -41.90 16.20 -8.39
C VAL A 140 -43.34 16.72 -8.36
N LYS A 141 -44.27 15.86 -7.91
CA LYS A 141 -45.71 16.12 -7.90
C LYS A 141 -46.23 16.46 -6.50
N GLU A 142 -47.36 17.15 -6.41
CA GLU A 142 -48.08 17.41 -5.17
C GLU A 142 -48.81 16.14 -4.70
N GLY A 143 -48.46 15.62 -3.52
CA GLY A 143 -49.17 14.47 -2.92
C GLY A 143 -48.37 13.17 -2.88
N LEU A 144 -48.84 12.25 -2.02
CA LEU A 144 -48.20 10.96 -1.75
C LEU A 144 -48.64 9.84 -2.71
N SER A 145 -49.71 10.05 -3.48
CA SER A 145 -50.36 9.07 -4.36
C SER A 145 -49.67 8.87 -5.70
N ALA A 146 -48.82 9.82 -6.12
CA ALA A 146 -48.22 9.87 -7.46
C ALA A 146 -49.26 9.66 -8.58
N ALA A 147 -50.49 10.17 -8.39
CA ALA A 147 -51.51 10.06 -9.41
C ALA A 147 -51.04 10.80 -10.67
N ALA A 148 -51.41 10.29 -11.85
CA ALA A 148 -51.04 10.93 -13.10
C ALA A 148 -51.47 12.42 -13.14
N THR A 149 -52.57 12.74 -12.44
CA THR A 149 -53.22 14.05 -12.34
C THR A 149 -52.67 14.99 -11.26
N ASP A 150 -51.77 14.52 -10.39
CA ASP A 150 -51.21 15.33 -9.30
C ASP A 150 -50.31 16.43 -9.88
N LYS A 151 -50.55 17.70 -9.54
CA LYS A 151 -49.83 18.83 -10.13
C LYS A 151 -48.32 18.76 -9.91
N ILE A 152 -47.56 19.22 -10.89
CA ILE A 152 -46.11 19.34 -10.79
C ILE A 152 -45.75 20.59 -9.96
N ILE A 153 -45.00 20.38 -8.88
CA ILE A 153 -44.47 21.45 -8.01
C ILE A 153 -43.02 21.81 -8.36
N GLY A 154 -42.35 20.96 -9.14
CA GLY A 154 -41.03 21.24 -9.67
C GLY A 154 -40.40 20.06 -10.38
N ARG A 155 -39.21 20.28 -10.91
CA ARG A 155 -38.40 19.26 -11.57
C ARG A 155 -36.96 19.31 -11.10
N ILE A 156 -36.29 18.16 -11.15
CA ILE A 156 -34.92 17.99 -10.71
C ILE A 156 -34.11 17.20 -11.71
N ALA A 157 -32.83 17.52 -11.84
CA ALA A 157 -31.85 16.73 -12.56
C ALA A 157 -30.52 16.76 -11.81
N TYR A 158 -29.70 15.73 -11.98
CA TYR A 158 -28.39 15.67 -11.36
C TYR A 158 -27.42 14.86 -12.20
N TYR A 159 -26.15 15.20 -12.08
CA TYR A 159 -25.04 14.47 -12.65
C TYR A 159 -23.93 14.38 -11.62
N ALA A 160 -23.41 13.17 -11.41
CA ALA A 160 -22.36 12.89 -10.47
C ALA A 160 -21.27 12.07 -11.15
N TRP A 161 -20.00 12.42 -10.93
CA TRP A 161 -18.87 11.68 -11.49
C TRP A 161 -17.80 11.44 -10.42
N SER A 162 -17.04 10.36 -10.58
CA SER A 162 -15.98 9.99 -9.65
C SER A 162 -14.71 10.85 -9.83
N ASN A 163 -14.04 11.17 -8.72
CA ASN A 163 -12.72 11.84 -8.68
C ASN A 163 -11.71 10.97 -7.91
N SER A 164 -11.58 9.70 -8.29
CA SER A 164 -10.98 8.68 -7.43
C SER A 164 -9.47 8.78 -7.24
N VAL A 165 -8.76 9.37 -8.20
CA VAL A 165 -7.30 9.47 -8.23
C VAL A 165 -6.88 10.94 -8.20
N LYS A 166 -6.62 11.47 -7.00
CA LYS A 166 -6.14 12.84 -6.75
C LYS A 166 -5.16 12.87 -5.59
N LEU A 167 -4.31 13.89 -5.58
CA LEU A 167 -3.32 14.16 -4.53
C LEU A 167 -3.85 15.16 -3.52
N ASP A 168 -3.44 15.03 -2.26
CA ASP A 168 -3.65 16.09 -1.28
C ASP A 168 -2.36 16.92 -1.13
N PRO A 169 -2.34 18.16 -1.65
CA PRO A 169 -1.14 18.99 -1.66
C PRO A 169 -0.69 19.42 -0.26
N SER A 170 -1.54 19.26 0.77
CA SER A 170 -1.15 19.58 2.16
C SER A 170 -0.25 18.53 2.83
N VAL A 171 -0.15 17.33 2.24
CA VAL A 171 0.63 16.22 2.81
C VAL A 171 1.63 15.61 1.83
N THR A 172 1.49 15.86 0.53
CA THR A 172 2.45 15.41 -0.48
C THR A 172 3.70 16.30 -0.56
N VAL A 173 3.66 17.51 0.02
CA VAL A 173 4.83 18.41 0.09
C VAL A 173 5.23 18.59 1.56
N ASP A 174 6.54 18.53 1.84
CA ASP A 174 7.11 18.50 3.21
C ASP A 174 6.45 19.51 4.18
N SER A 175 5.89 18.94 5.24
CA SER A 175 5.17 19.62 6.32
C SER A 175 5.97 19.77 7.64
N GLY A 176 7.30 19.59 7.59
CA GLY A 176 8.22 20.11 8.61
C GLY A 176 8.32 19.30 9.91
N TYR A 177 7.84 18.05 9.95
CA TYR A 177 7.90 17.21 11.15
C TYR A 177 9.27 16.49 11.35
N TYR A 178 10.08 16.33 10.30
CA TYR A 178 11.38 15.64 10.34
C TYR A 178 12.57 16.57 10.01
N VAL A 179 12.68 17.68 10.73
CA VAL A 179 13.83 18.63 10.64
C VAL A 179 15.13 18.08 11.25
N GLY A 180 15.20 16.78 11.55
CA GLY A 180 16.39 16.12 12.12
C GLY A 180 17.53 15.95 11.11
N TYR A 181 17.23 15.96 9.82
CA TYR A 181 18.26 16.07 8.77
C TYR A 181 18.42 17.53 8.40
N ALA A 182 19.48 18.15 8.93
CA ALA A 182 19.87 19.50 8.61
C ALA A 182 20.02 19.67 7.09
N GLY A 183 19.02 20.27 6.42
CA GLY A 183 19.14 20.70 5.02
C GLY A 183 18.01 20.36 4.04
N SER A 184 16.87 19.78 4.45
CA SER A 184 15.79 19.44 3.50
C SER A 184 15.02 20.65 2.95
N VAL A 185 15.60 21.30 1.94
CA VAL A 185 14.90 22.19 0.99
C VAL A 185 13.89 21.35 0.21
N VAL A 186 12.74 21.91 -0.17
CA VAL A 186 11.72 21.27 -1.02
C VAL A 186 12.38 20.57 -2.22
N ASN A 187 12.62 19.27 -2.13
CA ASN A 187 13.50 18.60 -3.09
C ASN A 187 12.72 17.92 -4.20
N GLU A 188 11.92 18.74 -4.86
CA GLU A 188 11.09 18.35 -5.99
C GLU A 188 11.83 18.55 -7.32
N ASN A 189 13.06 19.10 -7.26
CA ASN A 189 13.87 19.56 -8.39
C ASN A 189 15.23 18.83 -8.57
N GLY A 190 15.38 17.62 -8.05
CA GLY A 190 16.43 16.68 -8.48
C GLY A 190 17.59 16.41 -7.50
N ALA A 191 18.11 15.19 -7.65
CA ALA A 191 19.36 14.59 -7.16
C ALA A 191 19.54 14.27 -5.65
N ASN A 192 18.69 14.71 -4.71
CA ASN A 192 18.80 14.24 -3.31
C ASN A 192 17.46 13.84 -2.66
N GLU A 193 16.38 13.63 -3.45
CA GLU A 193 15.11 13.13 -2.92
C GLU A 193 15.21 11.62 -2.68
N LYS A 194 14.91 11.19 -1.45
CA LYS A 194 14.91 9.79 -1.04
C LYS A 194 13.49 9.24 -1.13
N ARG A 195 13.33 8.10 -1.79
CA ARG A 195 12.03 7.44 -2.05
C ARG A 195 11.99 6.02 -1.45
N PRO A 196 12.13 5.85 -0.12
CA PRO A 196 12.02 4.54 0.50
C PRO A 196 10.58 3.97 0.49
N GLY A 197 9.55 4.77 0.19
CA GLY A 197 8.16 4.34 0.22
C GLY A 197 7.58 4.31 1.64
N ARG A 198 8.00 5.22 2.51
CA ARG A 198 7.58 5.26 3.92
C ARG A 198 6.35 6.18 4.09
N GLU A 199 6.40 7.38 3.55
CA GLU A 199 5.39 8.42 3.77
C GLU A 199 4.93 9.12 2.48
N VAL A 200 3.68 9.59 2.46
CA VAL A 200 3.04 10.20 1.26
C VAL A 200 3.78 11.46 0.76
N ARG A 201 4.49 12.16 1.65
CA ARG A 201 5.32 13.34 1.31
C ARG A 201 6.48 13.04 0.37
N GLU A 202 6.77 11.76 0.13
CA GLU A 202 7.81 11.33 -0.79
C GLU A 202 7.36 11.45 -2.25
N ILE A 203 6.06 11.56 -2.54
CA ILE A 203 5.56 11.60 -3.92
C ILE A 203 6.04 12.88 -4.64
N ASN A 204 6.71 12.71 -5.78
CA ASN A 204 7.27 13.80 -6.57
C ASN A 204 6.18 14.44 -7.42
N ILE A 205 5.67 15.59 -6.98
CA ILE A 205 4.56 16.29 -7.64
C ILE A 205 5.04 17.27 -8.72
N GLN A 206 6.32 17.63 -8.78
CA GLN A 206 6.86 18.55 -9.81
C GLN A 206 6.53 18.10 -11.24
N ASN A 207 6.51 16.79 -11.48
CA ASN A 207 6.27 16.19 -12.79
C ASN A 207 4.79 15.93 -13.12
N LEU A 208 3.86 16.44 -12.31
CA LEU A 208 2.45 16.56 -12.72
C LEU A 208 2.31 17.43 -13.97
N SER A 209 3.17 18.45 -14.11
CA SER A 209 3.30 19.29 -15.29
C SER A 209 4.70 19.07 -15.90
N PRO A 210 4.87 18.16 -16.88
CA PRO A 210 6.20 17.83 -17.44
C PRO A 210 6.98 19.04 -18.01
N SER A 211 6.28 20.05 -18.52
CA SER A 211 6.86 21.31 -18.98
C SER A 211 6.95 22.40 -17.90
N ALA A 212 6.58 22.07 -16.65
CA ALA A 212 6.43 22.96 -15.48
C ALA A 212 5.61 24.23 -15.74
N THR A 213 4.80 24.25 -16.81
CA THR A 213 4.05 25.44 -17.24
C THR A 213 2.95 25.80 -16.27
N ASN A 214 2.27 24.78 -15.75
CA ASN A 214 1.13 24.96 -14.85
C ASN A 214 1.48 24.65 -13.40
N LEU A 215 2.60 23.96 -13.12
CA LEU A 215 3.10 23.73 -11.77
C LEU A 215 4.59 24.05 -11.69
N SER A 216 4.92 25.29 -11.32
CA SER A 216 6.30 25.74 -11.20
C SER A 216 6.94 25.27 -9.88
N VAL A 217 8.27 25.25 -9.82
CA VAL A 217 9.03 25.04 -8.56
C VAL A 217 8.59 26.01 -7.46
N ALA A 218 8.23 27.26 -7.83
CA ALA A 218 7.72 28.24 -6.87
C ALA A 218 6.34 27.84 -6.31
N ASN A 219 5.46 27.24 -7.11
CA ASN A 219 4.18 26.73 -6.62
C ASN A 219 4.39 25.57 -5.65
N VAL A 220 5.28 24.63 -5.98
CA VAL A 220 5.61 23.50 -5.12
C VAL A 220 6.25 23.98 -3.80
N SER A 221 7.18 24.95 -3.86
CA SER A 221 7.76 25.56 -2.67
C SER A 221 6.70 26.20 -1.76
N ASN A 222 5.72 26.90 -2.34
CA ASN A 222 4.62 27.51 -1.61
C ASN A 222 3.58 26.53 -1.06
N LEU A 223 3.66 25.24 -1.40
CA LEU A 223 2.86 24.18 -0.78
C LEU A 223 3.51 23.63 0.51
N SER A 224 4.81 23.87 0.72
CA SER A 224 5.54 23.38 1.90
C SER A 224 5.20 24.16 3.16
N ALA A 225 4.99 23.47 4.28
CA ALA A 225 4.78 24.11 5.59
C ALA A 225 6.03 24.82 6.14
N THR A 226 7.19 24.60 5.53
CA THR A 226 8.48 25.15 5.98
C THR A 226 8.98 26.26 5.04
N ASN A 227 8.85 26.04 3.73
CA ASN A 227 9.47 26.90 2.71
C ASN A 227 8.50 27.87 2.04
N ALA A 228 7.20 27.76 2.30
CA ALA A 228 6.23 28.67 1.73
C ALA A 228 6.44 30.11 2.25
N ALA A 229 6.24 31.09 1.36
CA ALA A 229 6.17 32.49 1.79
C ALA A 229 5.08 32.65 2.86
N THR A 230 5.21 33.62 3.78
CA THR A 230 4.26 33.84 4.89
C THR A 230 2.78 33.84 4.46
N PRO A 231 2.39 34.38 3.29
CA PRO A 231 1.01 34.24 2.80
C PRO A 231 0.58 32.80 2.47
N GLY A 232 1.47 31.92 2.00
CA GLY A 232 1.20 30.52 1.62
C GLY A 232 1.51 29.48 2.69
N LEU A 233 2.10 29.88 3.82
CA LEU A 233 2.51 29.00 4.91
C LEU A 233 1.31 28.30 5.56
N LEU A 234 1.20 26.99 5.37
CA LEU A 234 0.40 26.12 6.24
C LEU A 234 1.19 25.85 7.52
N THR A 235 0.55 25.92 8.68
CA THR A 235 1.17 25.39 9.91
C THR A 235 1.32 23.87 9.78
N ALA A 236 2.37 23.29 10.36
CA ALA A 236 2.56 21.83 10.35
C ALA A 236 1.27 21.08 10.79
N GLY A 237 0.85 20.09 10.01
CA GLY A 237 -0.40 19.35 10.22
C GLY A 237 -1.70 20.09 9.83
N SER A 238 -1.62 21.34 9.37
CA SER A 238 -2.77 22.07 8.83
C SER A 238 -3.03 21.69 7.38
N ARG A 239 -4.28 21.87 6.93
CA ARG A 239 -4.72 21.47 5.60
C ARG A 239 -5.45 22.60 4.89
N TRP A 240 -5.42 22.56 3.56
CA TRP A 240 -6.17 23.50 2.74
C TRP A 240 -7.67 23.26 2.90
N PRO A 241 -8.47 24.27 3.30
CA PRO A 241 -9.91 24.08 3.50
C PRO A 241 -10.66 23.93 2.16
N ASP A 242 -10.20 24.65 1.14
CA ASP A 242 -10.79 24.68 -0.19
C ASP A 242 -9.76 25.14 -1.25
N MET A 243 -10.09 24.86 -2.51
CA MET A 243 -9.22 25.20 -3.66
C MET A 243 -9.09 26.71 -3.88
N ASP A 244 -10.10 27.52 -3.52
CA ASP A 244 -10.04 28.96 -3.76
C ASP A 244 -9.04 29.62 -2.80
N ARG A 245 -8.98 29.12 -1.55
CA ARG A 245 -7.97 29.48 -0.57
C ARG A 245 -6.57 29.04 -1.03
N LEU A 246 -6.44 27.82 -1.55
CA LEU A 246 -5.20 27.34 -2.14
C LEU A 246 -4.72 28.27 -3.26
N PHE A 247 -5.57 28.57 -4.25
CA PHE A 247 -5.23 29.44 -5.38
C PHE A 247 -4.85 30.85 -4.94
N SER A 248 -5.63 31.44 -4.04
CA SER A 248 -5.36 32.75 -3.46
C SER A 248 -4.01 32.80 -2.76
N LYS A 249 -3.62 31.74 -2.05
CA LYS A 249 -2.34 31.67 -1.35
C LYS A 249 -1.14 31.38 -2.25
N LEU A 250 -1.33 30.59 -3.30
CA LEU A 250 -0.29 30.30 -4.29
C LEU A 250 -0.13 31.40 -5.35
N GLY A 251 -1.01 32.41 -5.36
CA GLY A 251 -0.99 33.47 -6.36
C GLY A 251 -1.43 33.01 -7.76
N ILE A 252 -2.22 31.95 -7.83
CA ILE A 252 -2.73 31.39 -9.10
C ILE A 252 -3.90 32.25 -9.56
N THR A 253 -3.79 32.85 -10.74
CA THR A 253 -4.77 33.81 -11.28
C THR A 253 -5.32 33.42 -12.64
N THR A 254 -4.72 32.46 -13.34
CA THR A 254 -5.16 32.05 -14.68
C THR A 254 -6.09 30.85 -14.62
N ASP A 255 -7.18 30.89 -15.38
CA ASP A 255 -8.19 29.82 -15.42
C ASP A 255 -7.58 28.48 -15.87
N VAL A 256 -6.63 28.52 -16.81
CA VAL A 256 -5.91 27.34 -17.29
C VAL A 256 -5.13 26.66 -16.15
N GLN A 257 -4.43 27.45 -15.32
CA GLN A 257 -3.67 26.89 -14.21
C GLN A 257 -4.60 26.37 -13.11
N MET A 258 -5.71 27.07 -12.83
CA MET A 258 -6.72 26.60 -11.89
C MET A 258 -7.30 25.25 -12.31
N GLN A 259 -7.62 25.08 -13.59
CA GLN A 259 -8.12 23.82 -14.16
C GLN A 259 -7.14 22.68 -13.93
N GLU A 260 -5.86 22.86 -14.27
CA GLU A 260 -4.85 21.82 -14.07
C GLU A 260 -4.69 21.42 -12.60
N PHE A 261 -4.70 22.39 -11.68
CA PHE A 261 -4.68 22.08 -10.25
C PHE A 261 -5.91 21.29 -9.79
N ARG A 262 -7.12 21.57 -10.30
CA ARG A 262 -8.32 20.81 -9.94
C ARG A 262 -8.31 19.39 -10.50
N LYS A 263 -7.59 19.14 -11.59
CA LYS A 263 -7.37 17.80 -12.13
C LYS A 263 -6.51 16.97 -11.18
N TRP A 264 -5.39 17.52 -10.71
CA TRP A 264 -4.43 16.77 -9.89
C TRP A 264 -4.75 16.72 -8.41
N PHE A 265 -5.33 17.79 -7.85
CA PHE A 265 -5.45 17.95 -6.40
C PHE A 265 -6.88 17.86 -5.88
N THR A 266 -7.00 17.30 -4.68
CA THR A 266 -8.16 17.38 -3.79
C THR A 266 -7.71 17.91 -2.44
N VAL A 267 -8.60 18.56 -1.69
CA VAL A 267 -8.27 19.22 -0.42
C VAL A 267 -9.31 18.91 0.63
N ASN A 268 -8.90 18.81 1.90
CA ASN A 268 -9.79 18.53 3.03
C ASN A 268 -10.51 17.16 2.96
N ASN A 269 -9.86 16.13 2.42
CA ASN A 269 -10.37 14.76 2.44
C ASN A 269 -10.16 14.07 3.81
N PRO A 270 -11.08 13.23 4.31
CA PRO A 270 -10.82 12.45 5.53
C PRO A 270 -9.56 11.59 5.40
N PRO A 271 -8.89 11.25 6.51
CA PRO A 271 -7.75 10.35 6.46
C PRO A 271 -8.19 8.92 6.13
N ASP A 272 -7.29 8.15 5.51
CA ASP A 272 -7.48 6.73 5.25
C ASP A 272 -7.01 5.90 6.47
N PRO A 273 -7.78 4.91 6.93
CA PRO A 273 -7.35 4.02 7.99
C PRO A 273 -6.13 3.21 7.55
N GLU A 274 -5.19 2.99 8.47
CA GLU A 274 -4.12 1.99 8.31
C GLU A 274 -4.66 0.59 8.59
N ALA A 275 -5.54 0.15 7.70
CA ALA A 275 -6.22 -1.12 7.78
C ALA A 275 -6.14 -1.90 6.46
N TYR A 276 -6.18 -3.23 6.58
CA TYR A 276 -6.36 -4.14 5.45
C TYR A 276 -7.77 -4.73 5.49
N TRP A 277 -8.30 -5.11 4.32
CA TRP A 277 -9.66 -5.63 4.19
C TRP A 277 -9.66 -7.15 3.98
N LYS A 278 -10.60 -7.82 4.62
CA LYS A 278 -10.88 -9.25 4.42
C LYS A 278 -12.35 -9.45 4.10
N ASP A 279 -12.63 -10.08 2.96
CA ASP A 279 -13.98 -10.46 2.56
C ASP A 279 -14.48 -11.62 3.44
N LEU A 280 -15.14 -11.32 4.57
CA LEU A 280 -15.51 -12.32 5.58
C LEU A 280 -16.80 -13.05 5.20
N ASP A 281 -17.69 -12.40 4.46
CA ASP A 281 -18.96 -12.96 3.99
C ASP A 281 -19.03 -13.21 2.48
N ALA A 282 -17.90 -13.05 1.77
CA ALA A 282 -17.72 -13.36 0.36
C ALA A 282 -18.64 -12.55 -0.57
N ASP A 283 -19.07 -11.35 -0.16
CA ASP A 283 -19.86 -10.45 -0.97
C ASP A 283 -19.01 -9.43 -1.76
N SER A 284 -17.70 -9.41 -1.50
CA SER A 284 -16.74 -8.51 -2.14
C SER A 284 -17.00 -7.02 -1.92
N ILE A 285 -17.68 -6.67 -0.82
CA ILE A 285 -18.00 -5.30 -0.43
C ILE A 285 -17.25 -4.96 0.85
N LYS A 286 -16.43 -3.90 0.80
CA LYS A 286 -15.66 -3.45 1.96
C LYS A 286 -16.54 -2.87 3.06
N LYS A 287 -16.62 -3.54 4.19
CA LYS A 287 -17.32 -3.07 5.40
C LYS A 287 -16.37 -2.72 6.54
N ALA A 288 -16.81 -1.82 7.42
CA ALA A 288 -16.08 -1.47 8.63
C ALA A 288 -15.79 -2.67 9.53
N THR A 289 -16.69 -3.66 9.55
CA THR A 289 -16.59 -4.91 10.32
C THR A 289 -15.60 -5.92 9.75
N GLU A 290 -14.96 -5.59 8.64
CA GLU A 290 -14.03 -6.44 7.89
C GLU A 290 -12.64 -5.81 7.73
N LEU A 291 -12.44 -4.64 8.35
CA LEU A 291 -11.17 -3.96 8.39
C LEU A 291 -10.38 -4.43 9.61
N HIS A 292 -9.11 -4.74 9.40
CA HIS A 292 -8.18 -5.19 10.43
C HIS A 292 -6.95 -4.28 10.46
N HIS A 293 -6.33 -4.12 11.63
CA HIS A 293 -5.14 -3.28 11.80
C HIS A 293 -3.95 -3.79 10.96
N ARG A 294 -3.21 -2.88 10.32
CA ARG A 294 -1.91 -3.19 9.72
C ARG A 294 -0.81 -3.21 10.78
N PHE A 295 0.11 -4.17 10.67
CA PHE A 295 1.28 -4.30 11.53
C PHE A 295 2.32 -3.21 11.20
N ASN A 296 2.82 -2.50 12.21
CA ASN A 296 3.84 -1.45 12.02
C ASN A 296 5.25 -2.04 11.99
N LEU A 297 5.92 -2.02 10.84
CA LEU A 297 7.31 -2.47 10.69
C LEU A 297 8.32 -1.45 11.24
N ALA A 298 7.97 -0.16 11.22
CA ALA A 298 8.79 0.93 11.76
C ALA A 298 8.48 1.22 13.23
N ARG A 299 8.04 0.22 13.99
CA ARG A 299 7.80 0.34 15.44
C ARG A 299 9.12 0.53 16.19
N THR A 300 9.07 1.16 17.35
CA THR A 300 10.27 1.57 18.13
C THR A 300 10.53 0.69 19.34
N ASP A 301 9.69 -0.32 19.55
CA ASP A 301 9.69 -1.23 20.70
C ASP A 301 10.15 -2.65 20.31
N TRP A 302 10.95 -2.75 19.23
CA TRP A 302 11.61 -3.99 18.82
C TRP A 302 12.50 -4.52 19.96
N ASP A 303 13.38 -3.68 20.49
CA ASP A 303 14.32 -3.96 21.60
C ASP A 303 13.67 -4.11 22.99
N THR A 304 12.34 -4.18 23.07
CA THR A 304 11.65 -4.27 24.37
C THR A 304 10.51 -5.27 24.35
N THR A 305 9.53 -5.09 23.46
CA THR A 305 8.31 -5.90 23.44
C THR A 305 8.37 -7.03 22.41
N MET A 306 9.22 -6.91 21.39
CA MET A 306 9.28 -7.84 20.27
C MET A 306 10.42 -8.86 20.37
N GLN A 307 10.88 -9.16 21.58
CA GLN A 307 12.00 -10.08 21.77
C GLN A 307 11.54 -11.53 21.95
N GLY A 308 12.35 -12.46 21.43
CA GLY A 308 12.23 -13.89 21.69
C GLY A 308 10.83 -14.46 21.41
N ALA A 309 10.41 -15.40 22.26
CA ALA A 309 9.10 -16.04 22.14
C ALA A 309 7.91 -15.07 22.25
N THR A 310 8.06 -13.95 22.95
CA THR A 310 6.99 -12.93 23.07
C THR A 310 6.77 -12.25 21.72
N GLY A 311 7.85 -11.78 21.08
CA GLY A 311 7.80 -11.15 19.76
C GLY A 311 7.23 -12.11 18.71
N ILE A 312 7.67 -13.37 18.71
CA ILE A 312 7.15 -14.41 17.81
C ILE A 312 5.63 -14.57 17.98
N ASN A 313 5.15 -14.66 19.22
CA ASN A 313 3.72 -14.78 19.51
C ASN A 313 2.92 -13.54 19.07
N ILE A 314 3.51 -12.34 19.14
CA ILE A 314 2.87 -11.11 18.64
C ILE A 314 2.81 -11.13 17.11
N LEU A 315 3.91 -11.43 16.41
CA LEU A 315 3.97 -11.46 14.95
C LEU A 315 3.01 -12.50 14.35
N ILE A 316 2.94 -13.69 14.94
CA ILE A 316 2.07 -14.78 14.49
C ILE A 316 0.62 -14.56 14.97
N GLY A 317 0.43 -13.82 16.06
CA GLY A 317 -0.82 -13.81 16.81
C GLY A 317 -1.00 -15.10 17.62
N ALA A 318 -1.63 -15.00 18.80
CA ALA A 318 -1.92 -16.18 19.61
C ALA A 318 -2.79 -17.18 18.81
N SER A 319 -2.53 -18.49 19.00
CA SER A 319 -3.26 -19.53 18.29
C SER A 319 -4.78 -19.38 18.51
N GLY A 320 -5.55 -19.26 17.42
CA GLY A 320 -7.00 -19.11 17.45
C GLY A 320 -7.56 -17.68 17.62
N THR A 321 -6.74 -16.65 17.83
CA THR A 321 -7.23 -15.25 17.86
C THR A 321 -7.15 -14.61 16.48
N THR A 322 -8.26 -14.07 15.98
CA THR A 322 -8.26 -13.21 14.78
C THR A 322 -7.48 -11.91 15.06
N PRO A 323 -6.70 -11.39 14.10
CA PRO A 323 -6.15 -10.04 14.18
C PRO A 323 -7.27 -9.07 14.55
N ASN A 324 -6.95 -8.07 15.37
CA ASN A 324 -8.00 -7.22 15.91
C ASN A 324 -8.66 -6.44 14.78
N LEU A 325 -9.99 -6.32 14.89
CA LEU A 325 -10.75 -5.42 14.05
C LEU A 325 -10.19 -4.01 14.20
N PHE A 326 -10.16 -3.29 13.09
CA PHE A 326 -9.68 -1.92 13.07
C PHE A 326 -10.49 -1.04 14.01
N SER A 327 -9.77 -0.30 14.85
CA SER A 327 -10.31 0.73 15.71
C SER A 327 -9.46 1.99 15.62
N ALA A 328 -9.96 3.11 16.14
CA ALA A 328 -9.15 4.32 16.21
C ALA A 328 -8.02 4.22 17.24
N ALA A 329 -8.08 3.26 18.17
CA ALA A 329 -7.04 3.03 19.16
C ALA A 329 -5.85 2.28 18.54
N PHE A 330 -4.64 2.61 18.98
CA PHE A 330 -3.44 1.86 18.57
C PHE A 330 -3.54 0.44 19.10
N ASP A 331 -3.18 -0.51 18.25
CA ASP A 331 -3.13 -1.91 18.62
C ASP A 331 -1.70 -2.43 18.49
N ALA A 332 -1.08 -2.66 19.65
CA ALA A 332 0.27 -3.21 19.75
C ALA A 332 0.32 -4.74 19.51
N THR A 333 -0.85 -5.40 19.43
CA THR A 333 -0.99 -6.86 19.55
C THR A 333 -1.55 -7.54 18.31
N SER A 334 -2.01 -6.78 17.30
CA SER A 334 -2.35 -7.37 16.00
C SER A 334 -1.10 -7.86 15.30
N GLY A 335 -0.95 -9.17 15.20
CA GLY A 335 0.08 -9.80 14.37
C GLY A 335 -0.17 -9.68 12.87
N ILE A 336 0.66 -10.37 12.10
CA ILE A 336 0.60 -10.42 10.64
C ILE A 336 -0.18 -11.68 10.23
N GLU A 337 -1.42 -11.50 9.75
CA GLU A 337 -2.32 -12.62 9.36
C GLU A 337 -1.74 -13.50 8.24
N TRP A 338 -0.94 -12.93 7.34
CA TRP A 338 -0.19 -13.68 6.32
C TRP A 338 0.74 -14.71 6.96
N LEU A 339 1.51 -14.30 7.98
CA LEU A 339 2.42 -15.17 8.70
C LEU A 339 1.66 -16.18 9.56
N LYS A 340 0.59 -15.74 10.22
CA LYS A 340 -0.28 -16.61 11.02
C LYS A 340 -0.79 -17.82 10.24
N ASN A 341 -1.22 -17.59 9.00
CA ASN A 341 -1.80 -18.61 8.16
C ASN A 341 -0.76 -19.39 7.36
N TRP A 342 0.54 -19.10 7.48
CA TRP A 342 1.62 -19.73 6.73
C TRP A 342 1.54 -21.26 6.73
N THR A 343 1.66 -21.87 5.54
CA THR A 343 1.52 -23.33 5.35
C THR A 343 2.72 -23.99 4.70
N ASP A 344 3.68 -23.21 4.20
CA ASP A 344 4.87 -23.73 3.55
C ASP A 344 5.87 -24.23 4.61
N ALA A 345 6.33 -25.47 4.50
CA ALA A 345 7.34 -26.02 5.40
C ALA A 345 8.75 -25.53 5.08
N GLY A 346 8.98 -25.01 3.87
CA GLY A 346 10.33 -24.64 3.41
C GLY A 346 11.35 -25.77 3.62
N GLY A 347 12.55 -25.39 4.03
CA GLY A 347 13.61 -26.28 4.53
C GLY A 347 13.51 -26.60 6.02
N MET A 348 12.50 -26.07 6.75
CA MET A 348 12.43 -26.16 8.22
C MET A 348 11.74 -27.43 8.75
N GLY A 349 11.46 -28.41 7.89
CA GLY A 349 10.81 -29.68 8.24
C GLY A 349 9.31 -29.61 8.59
N SER A 350 8.79 -28.44 8.99
CA SER A 350 7.35 -28.21 9.22
C SER A 350 6.95 -26.76 8.98
N ALA A 351 5.68 -26.52 8.62
CA ALA A 351 5.13 -25.17 8.45
C ALA A 351 5.16 -24.34 9.74
N ALA A 352 5.06 -25.00 10.90
CA ALA A 352 5.14 -24.32 12.20
C ALA A 352 6.56 -23.80 12.47
N ALA A 353 7.58 -24.62 12.21
CA ALA A 353 8.98 -24.23 12.33
C ALA A 353 9.33 -23.12 11.32
N CYS A 354 8.90 -23.28 10.06
CA CYS A 354 9.10 -22.27 9.02
C CYS A 354 8.49 -20.91 9.37
N LYS A 355 7.26 -20.91 9.88
CA LYS A 355 6.62 -19.69 10.37
C LYS A 355 7.39 -19.03 11.53
N ASN A 356 7.87 -19.81 12.49
CA ASN A 356 8.65 -19.29 13.61
C ASN A 356 10.00 -18.74 13.14
N GLN A 357 10.64 -19.40 12.17
CA GLN A 357 11.86 -18.94 11.54
C GLN A 357 11.69 -17.58 10.86
N ILE A 358 10.63 -17.42 10.06
CA ILE A 358 10.32 -16.13 9.42
C ILE A 358 10.06 -15.05 10.49
N ALA A 359 9.34 -15.39 11.55
CA ALA A 359 9.08 -14.47 12.66
C ALA A 359 10.38 -14.05 13.36
N ALA A 360 11.27 -15.00 13.65
CA ALA A 360 12.58 -14.74 14.24
C ALA A 360 13.43 -13.84 13.32
N ASN A 361 13.48 -14.14 12.02
CA ASN A 361 14.21 -13.33 11.05
C ASN A 361 13.67 -11.89 10.95
N ILE A 362 12.36 -11.68 11.09
CA ILE A 362 11.78 -10.32 11.13
C ILE A 362 12.20 -9.58 12.40
N ILE A 363 12.26 -10.28 13.54
CA ILE A 363 12.70 -9.70 14.82
C ILE A 363 14.16 -9.28 14.73
N ASP A 364 15.04 -10.22 14.40
CA ASP A 364 16.50 -10.02 14.32
C ASP A 364 16.90 -9.01 13.24
N TYR A 365 16.08 -8.85 12.21
CA TYR A 365 16.28 -7.75 11.25
C TYR A 365 16.03 -6.37 11.86
N CYS A 366 15.13 -6.29 12.83
CA CYS A 366 14.52 -5.05 13.30
C CYS A 366 14.94 -4.59 14.70
N ASP A 367 15.40 -5.49 15.57
CA ASP A 367 16.02 -5.13 16.83
C ASP A 367 17.51 -4.80 16.62
N SER A 368 18.11 -4.20 17.64
CA SER A 368 19.43 -3.59 17.59
C SER A 368 20.53 -4.43 18.22
N ASP A 369 20.18 -5.62 18.72
CA ASP A 369 21.18 -6.53 19.27
C ASP A 369 21.85 -7.34 18.15
N CYS A 370 22.66 -8.33 18.52
CA CYS A 370 23.35 -9.22 17.58
C CYS A 370 23.14 -10.68 18.03
N SER A 371 22.02 -10.96 18.70
CA SER A 371 21.73 -12.23 19.35
C SER A 371 20.51 -12.88 18.72
N ALA A 372 20.72 -13.93 17.95
CA ALA A 372 19.66 -14.57 17.18
C ALA A 372 18.47 -15.02 18.06
N THR A 373 17.27 -14.71 17.60
CA THR A 373 16.02 -15.16 18.21
C THR A 373 15.83 -16.65 17.93
N THR A 374 15.89 -17.49 18.96
CA THR A 374 15.87 -18.95 18.82
C THR A 374 15.05 -19.65 19.92
N ASP A 375 14.65 -20.89 19.67
CA ASP A 375 14.16 -21.83 20.68
C ASP A 375 15.24 -22.79 21.20
N TYR A 376 16.51 -22.53 20.86
CA TYR A 376 17.64 -23.32 21.33
C TYR A 376 17.67 -23.45 22.86
N ALA A 377 17.93 -24.67 23.33
CA ALA A 377 18.16 -24.96 24.73
C ALA A 377 19.32 -25.95 24.90
N ASP A 378 20.31 -25.59 25.73
CA ASP A 378 21.49 -26.44 26.01
C ASP A 378 21.11 -27.85 26.51
N ALA A 379 20.00 -27.96 27.25
CA ALA A 379 19.51 -29.24 27.78
C ALA A 379 18.86 -30.14 26.72
N ALA A 380 18.45 -29.58 25.58
CA ALA A 380 17.82 -30.32 24.48
C ALA A 380 18.16 -29.70 23.10
N PRO A 381 19.44 -29.68 22.67
CA PRO A 381 19.81 -29.01 21.41
C PRO A 381 19.10 -29.59 20.17
N ALA A 382 18.80 -30.89 20.21
CA ALA A 382 18.09 -31.60 19.14
C ALA A 382 16.63 -31.11 18.93
N SER A 383 16.03 -30.44 19.91
CA SER A 383 14.66 -29.91 19.79
C SER A 383 14.59 -28.51 19.21
N THR A 384 15.73 -27.90 18.87
CA THR A 384 15.77 -26.57 18.23
C THR A 384 15.07 -26.64 16.88
N THR A 385 14.12 -25.75 16.64
CA THR A 385 13.32 -25.71 15.41
C THR A 385 13.50 -24.44 14.60
N TYR A 386 14.09 -23.39 15.18
CA TYR A 386 14.44 -22.18 14.44
C TYR A 386 15.61 -21.43 15.11
N VAL A 387 16.39 -20.75 14.29
CA VAL A 387 17.47 -19.85 14.71
C VAL A 387 17.38 -18.63 13.83
N GLY A 388 16.95 -17.49 14.37
CA GLY A 388 16.84 -16.25 13.63
C GLY A 388 18.19 -15.79 13.05
N LEU A 389 18.13 -14.90 12.07
CA LEU A 389 19.30 -14.46 11.32
C LEU A 389 19.69 -13.06 11.76
N GLU A 390 20.87 -12.98 12.36
CA GLU A 390 21.46 -11.76 12.87
C GLU A 390 22.63 -11.28 11.99
N GLN A 391 23.04 -10.04 12.23
CA GLN A 391 24.27 -9.52 11.63
C GLN A 391 25.53 -10.12 12.29
N CYS A 392 25.68 -11.43 12.16
CA CYS A 392 26.77 -12.21 12.74
C CYS A 392 27.33 -13.23 11.73
N PRO A 393 28.49 -13.85 12.04
CA PRO A 393 29.01 -14.95 11.25
C PRO A 393 28.15 -16.21 11.37
N TYR A 394 28.08 -16.98 10.29
CA TYR A 394 27.34 -18.24 10.20
C TYR A 394 28.27 -19.45 10.06
N ILE A 395 27.84 -20.59 10.58
CA ILE A 395 28.54 -21.88 10.45
C ILE A 395 28.43 -22.36 9.00
N ASN A 396 29.57 -22.57 8.32
CA ASN A 396 29.63 -22.87 6.88
C ASN A 396 30.14 -24.29 6.56
N GLU A 397 31.30 -24.67 7.12
CA GLU A 397 31.91 -25.99 6.90
C GLU A 397 32.55 -26.53 8.18
N ILE A 398 32.52 -27.84 8.38
CA ILE A 398 33.23 -28.51 9.46
C ILE A 398 33.91 -29.79 8.98
N ASN A 399 35.18 -29.95 9.34
CA ASN A 399 35.98 -31.15 9.06
C ASN A 399 36.45 -31.77 10.37
N LEU A 400 36.24 -33.08 10.48
CA LEU A 400 36.68 -33.90 11.61
C LEU A 400 37.78 -34.86 11.15
N GLN A 401 38.99 -34.70 11.71
CA GLN A 401 40.08 -35.65 11.50
C GLN A 401 40.10 -36.70 12.61
N PHE A 402 39.74 -37.94 12.28
CA PHE A 402 39.92 -39.10 13.14
C PHE A 402 41.31 -39.69 12.93
N GLU A 403 42.04 -39.92 14.01
CA GLU A 403 43.33 -40.61 14.02
C GLU A 403 43.22 -41.88 14.89
N GLY A 404 43.44 -43.04 14.27
CA GLY A 404 43.56 -44.32 14.97
C GLY A 404 45.03 -44.65 15.21
N LEU A 405 45.42 -44.80 16.48
CA LEU A 405 46.76 -45.18 16.91
C LEU A 405 46.73 -46.60 17.45
N VAL A 406 47.51 -47.51 16.85
CA VAL A 406 47.71 -48.87 17.37
C VAL A 406 49.11 -49.00 17.95
N GLN A 407 49.20 -49.45 19.20
CA GLN A 407 50.45 -49.67 19.92
C GLN A 407 50.61 -51.15 20.28
N ARG A 408 51.80 -51.69 20.04
CA ARG A 408 52.21 -53.03 20.45
C ARG A 408 53.13 -52.91 21.66
N THR A 409 52.73 -53.51 22.77
CA THR A 409 53.57 -53.71 23.95
C THR A 409 54.13 -55.12 23.91
N VAL A 410 55.45 -55.24 23.76
CA VAL A 410 56.13 -56.54 23.72
C VAL A 410 56.14 -57.17 25.10
N GLY A 411 55.66 -58.41 25.21
CA GLY A 411 55.64 -59.18 26.44
C GLY A 411 56.04 -60.63 26.20
N ALA A 412 56.71 -61.25 27.18
CA ALA A 412 56.98 -62.68 27.16
C ALA A 412 56.00 -63.38 28.12
N PRO A 413 55.14 -64.31 27.66
CA PRO A 413 55.12 -64.98 26.36
C PRO A 413 54.25 -64.34 25.26
N ASN A 414 53.52 -63.25 25.55
CA ASN A 414 52.55 -62.64 24.63
C ASN A 414 52.76 -61.13 24.46
N ASP A 415 52.58 -60.64 23.24
CA ASP A 415 52.48 -59.21 22.95
C ASP A 415 51.05 -58.73 23.17
N THR A 416 50.89 -57.48 23.62
CA THR A 416 49.58 -56.83 23.81
C THR A 416 49.40 -55.70 22.81
N TYR A 417 48.24 -55.66 22.16
CA TYR A 417 47.86 -54.56 21.26
C TYR A 417 46.80 -53.67 21.90
N THR A 418 46.99 -52.35 21.83
CA THR A 418 46.03 -51.32 22.26
C THR A 418 45.76 -50.36 21.11
N CYS A 419 44.50 -49.95 20.96
CA CYS A 419 44.09 -48.95 19.98
C CYS A 419 43.53 -47.73 20.70
N THR A 420 43.98 -46.53 20.35
CA THR A 420 43.39 -45.25 20.79
C THR A 420 42.87 -44.53 19.56
N VAL A 421 41.64 -44.01 19.63
CA VAL A 421 41.08 -43.15 18.59
C VAL A 421 41.03 -41.73 19.11
N THR A 422 41.40 -40.78 18.27
CA THR A 422 41.48 -39.38 18.65
C THR A 422 40.86 -38.54 17.55
N ILE A 423 40.01 -37.57 17.90
CA ILE A 423 39.66 -36.51 16.96
C ILE A 423 40.80 -35.50 17.03
N LYS A 424 41.74 -35.62 16.10
CA LYS A 424 43.03 -34.93 16.12
C LYS A 424 42.89 -33.44 15.86
N ALA A 425 42.06 -33.10 14.88
CA ALA A 425 41.76 -31.75 14.47
C ALA A 425 40.26 -31.63 14.21
N ILE A 426 39.69 -30.53 14.67
CA ILE A 426 38.34 -30.08 14.30
C ILE A 426 38.54 -28.72 13.65
N ASP A 427 38.32 -28.69 12.36
CA ASP A 427 38.41 -27.48 11.56
C ASP A 427 36.99 -26.98 11.32
N LEU A 428 36.71 -25.75 11.73
CA LEU A 428 35.42 -25.09 11.51
C LEU A 428 35.66 -23.82 10.69
N GLU A 429 34.93 -23.68 9.60
CA GLU A 429 34.84 -22.45 8.83
C GLU A 429 33.54 -21.72 9.11
N LEU A 430 33.68 -20.44 9.42
CA LEU A 430 32.59 -19.48 9.48
C LEU A 430 32.62 -18.61 8.23
N VAL A 431 31.45 -18.10 7.86
CA VAL A 431 31.32 -17.05 6.85
C VAL A 431 30.63 -15.84 7.48
N ASN A 432 31.26 -14.67 7.36
CA ASN A 432 30.61 -13.41 7.71
C ASN A 432 30.00 -12.84 6.44
N MET A 433 28.69 -12.57 6.46
CA MET A 433 27.98 -12.02 5.31
C MET A 433 27.99 -10.49 5.26
N TYR A 434 28.46 -9.85 6.33
CA TYR A 434 28.23 -8.44 6.60
C TYR A 434 29.54 -7.71 6.92
N ASP A 435 29.48 -6.38 6.91
CA ASP A 435 30.59 -5.52 7.34
C ASP A 435 30.57 -5.40 8.88
N THR A 436 31.75 -5.34 9.52
CA THR A 436 31.94 -5.46 10.98
C THR A 436 31.78 -4.17 11.76
N ASP A 437 31.43 -3.06 11.10
CA ASP A 437 31.21 -1.75 11.76
C ASP A 437 29.94 -1.69 12.65
N ASN A 438 29.16 -2.78 12.77
CA ASN A 438 27.81 -2.75 13.34
C ASN A 438 27.66 -3.28 14.79
N ASP A 439 28.72 -3.75 15.45
CA ASP A 439 28.70 -4.17 16.87
C ASP A 439 28.54 -3.00 17.87
N GLY A 440 28.21 -1.79 17.40
CA GLY A 440 28.17 -0.57 18.22
C GLY A 440 29.55 -0.09 18.70
N VAL A 441 30.64 -0.66 18.16
CA VAL A 441 32.02 -0.28 18.43
C VAL A 441 32.67 0.18 17.13
N SER A 442 32.67 1.49 16.89
CA SER A 442 33.23 2.10 15.68
C SER A 442 34.67 1.66 15.40
N GLY A 443 34.89 1.05 14.23
CA GLY A 443 36.17 0.84 13.56
C GLY A 443 36.56 -0.63 13.41
N ASP A 444 36.71 -1.11 12.16
CA ASP A 444 37.48 -2.29 11.70
C ASP A 444 37.73 -3.37 12.77
N ASN A 445 36.70 -3.84 13.47
CA ASN A 445 36.87 -4.78 14.57
C ASN A 445 36.28 -6.13 14.15
N PRO A 446 37.14 -7.12 13.84
CA PRO A 446 36.66 -8.42 13.43
C PRO A 446 35.79 -9.06 14.52
N VAL A 447 34.69 -9.71 14.11
CA VAL A 447 33.75 -10.35 15.04
C VAL A 447 34.44 -11.54 15.70
N SER A 448 34.38 -11.59 17.03
CA SER A 448 34.97 -12.66 17.83
C SER A 448 33.91 -13.67 18.26
N ALA A 449 33.92 -14.83 17.61
CA ALA A 449 32.98 -15.92 17.85
C ALA A 449 33.67 -17.10 18.56
N ARG A 450 32.91 -17.79 19.41
CA ARG A 450 33.28 -19.02 20.09
C ARG A 450 32.34 -20.12 19.64
N ALA A 451 32.88 -21.13 18.99
CA ALA A 451 32.17 -22.35 18.66
C ALA A 451 32.33 -23.39 19.76
N VAL A 452 31.21 -23.95 20.22
CA VAL A 452 31.15 -25.12 21.10
C VAL A 452 30.68 -26.30 20.26
N ILE A 453 31.59 -27.22 19.99
CA ILE A 453 31.39 -28.35 19.09
C ILE A 453 31.20 -29.59 19.95
N THR A 454 30.06 -30.27 19.83
CA THR A 454 29.73 -31.47 20.58
C THR A 454 29.55 -32.66 19.64
N VAL A 455 30.34 -33.71 19.84
CA VAL A 455 30.37 -34.89 19.00
C VAL A 455 30.05 -36.15 19.81
N SER A 456 29.14 -36.98 19.29
CA SER A 456 28.92 -38.35 19.74
C SER A 456 29.01 -39.30 18.56
N GLY A 457 29.35 -40.54 18.82
CA GLY A 457 29.52 -41.53 17.77
C GLY A 457 30.16 -42.80 18.30
N GLY A 458 30.83 -43.50 17.40
CA GLY A 458 31.62 -44.64 17.79
C GLY A 458 32.58 -45.10 16.72
N TYR A 459 33.31 -46.15 17.06
CA TYR A 459 34.21 -46.82 16.14
C TYR A 459 34.24 -48.33 16.40
N LYS A 460 34.61 -49.09 15.38
CA LYS A 460 34.87 -50.52 15.47
C LYS A 460 36.37 -50.78 15.47
N TRP A 461 36.81 -51.61 16.40
CA TRP A 461 38.19 -52.04 16.53
C TRP A 461 38.28 -53.54 16.27
N ASN A 462 39.08 -53.93 15.27
CA ASN A 462 39.44 -55.32 15.04
C ASN A 462 40.82 -55.60 15.68
N PRO A 463 40.88 -56.34 16.79
CA PRO A 463 42.13 -56.67 17.47
C PRO A 463 43.01 -57.72 16.78
N GLY A 464 42.50 -58.48 15.79
CA GLY A 464 43.26 -59.56 15.16
C GLY A 464 42.42 -60.70 14.58
N PRO A 465 43.02 -61.64 13.82
CA PRO A 465 42.33 -62.73 13.12
C PRO A 465 41.48 -63.69 13.99
N ALA A 466 41.74 -63.72 15.31
CA ALA A 466 41.02 -64.57 16.26
C ALA A 466 40.25 -63.76 17.33
N GLY A 467 40.30 -62.42 17.28
CA GLY A 467 39.58 -61.56 18.20
C GLY A 467 38.27 -61.08 17.60
N ALA A 468 37.22 -60.98 18.42
CA ALA A 468 35.97 -60.37 18.00
C ALA A 468 36.16 -58.86 17.81
N GLU A 469 35.57 -58.31 16.76
CA GLU A 469 35.47 -56.87 16.56
C GLU A 469 34.72 -56.23 17.74
N ALA A 470 35.27 -55.15 18.27
CA ALA A 470 34.70 -54.42 19.39
C ALA A 470 34.14 -53.08 18.94
N THR A 471 32.90 -52.80 19.28
CA THR A 471 32.27 -51.48 19.14
C THR A 471 32.54 -50.64 20.38
N VAL A 472 33.09 -49.44 20.18
CA VAL A 472 33.31 -48.44 21.22
C VAL A 472 32.50 -47.20 20.89
N ALA A 473 31.64 -46.78 21.81
CA ALA A 473 30.87 -45.54 21.68
C ALA A 473 31.50 -44.43 22.51
N PHE A 474 31.37 -43.20 22.04
CA PHE A 474 31.68 -41.99 22.76
C PHE A 474 30.49 -41.04 22.72
N THR A 475 30.26 -40.34 23.81
CA THR A 475 29.09 -39.49 23.99
C THR A 475 29.53 -38.11 24.44
N ASP A 476 28.94 -37.09 23.83
CA ASP A 476 29.06 -35.67 24.18
C ASP A 476 30.50 -35.20 24.42
N GLN A 477 31.40 -35.63 23.55
CA GLN A 477 32.76 -35.10 23.56
C GLN A 477 32.73 -33.68 23.00
N ALA A 478 33.23 -32.72 23.77
CA ALA A 478 33.15 -31.31 23.41
C ALA A 478 34.54 -30.69 23.16
N ALA A 479 34.61 -29.80 22.18
CA ALA A 479 35.72 -28.88 21.98
C ALA A 479 35.20 -27.45 21.86
N THR A 480 36.08 -26.50 22.16
CA THR A 480 35.81 -25.07 22.00
C THR A 480 36.85 -24.47 21.08
N LEU A 481 36.40 -23.56 20.22
CA LEU A 481 37.23 -22.88 19.25
C LEU A 481 36.83 -21.41 19.18
N ASP A 482 37.78 -20.52 19.43
CA ASP A 482 37.60 -19.07 19.27
C ASP A 482 38.09 -18.68 17.87
N ILE A 483 37.26 -17.95 17.12
CA ILE A 483 37.48 -17.53 15.72
C ILE A 483 37.23 -16.03 15.64
N THR A 484 38.13 -15.31 14.97
CA THR A 484 38.02 -13.87 14.73
C THR A 484 37.92 -13.65 13.22
N ILE A 485 36.83 -13.08 12.73
CA ILE A 485 36.48 -12.99 11.31
C ILE A 485 36.21 -11.56 10.87
N GLY A 486 36.73 -11.16 9.71
CA GLY A 486 36.54 -9.83 9.13
C GLY A 486 35.27 -9.69 8.30
N ASP A 487 35.19 -8.59 7.55
CA ASP A 487 34.06 -8.23 6.69
C ASP A 487 33.95 -9.16 5.48
N LYS A 488 32.75 -9.67 5.21
CA LYS A 488 32.44 -10.40 3.97
C LYS A 488 33.50 -11.47 3.61
N GLU A 489 33.90 -12.24 4.63
CA GLU A 489 35.05 -13.14 4.57
C GLU A 489 34.65 -14.56 5.03
N TYR A 490 35.45 -15.54 4.62
CA TYR A 490 35.48 -16.87 5.22
C TYR A 490 36.66 -16.97 6.19
N GLN A 491 36.41 -17.40 7.42
CA GLN A 491 37.47 -17.63 8.39
C GLN A 491 37.38 -19.02 8.98
N LYS A 492 38.52 -19.71 8.93
CA LYS A 492 38.73 -20.98 9.59
C LYS A 492 39.32 -20.81 10.99
N GLY A 493 38.83 -21.59 11.93
CA GLY A 493 39.53 -21.93 13.16
C GLY A 493 39.85 -23.42 13.25
N THR A 494 40.85 -23.76 14.06
CA THR A 494 41.24 -25.15 14.35
C THR A 494 41.24 -25.37 15.85
N ALA A 495 40.42 -26.30 16.34
CA ALA A 495 40.36 -26.65 17.76
C ALA A 495 41.45 -27.67 18.16
N ALA A 496 41.76 -27.74 19.45
CA ALA A 496 42.67 -28.73 20.01
C ALA A 496 42.11 -30.16 19.91
N THR A 497 43.00 -31.13 20.05
CA THR A 497 42.72 -32.57 19.98
C THR A 497 41.74 -33.06 21.06
N ILE A 498 40.65 -33.72 20.66
CA ILE A 498 39.77 -34.49 21.57
C ILE A 498 40.24 -35.95 21.59
N THR A 499 40.64 -36.45 22.76
CA THR A 499 41.06 -37.85 22.91
C THR A 499 39.86 -38.74 23.24
N ILE A 500 39.56 -39.70 22.38
CA ILE A 500 38.53 -40.72 22.62
C ILE A 500 39.22 -41.96 23.18
N SER A 501 39.24 -42.07 24.51
CA SER A 501 39.88 -43.22 25.15
C SER A 501 39.15 -44.53 24.79
N PRO A 502 39.88 -45.58 24.40
CA PRO A 502 39.25 -46.86 24.09
C PRO A 502 38.62 -47.49 25.34
N VAL A 503 37.55 -48.26 25.14
CA VAL A 503 37.26 -49.35 26.06
C VAL A 503 38.35 -50.40 25.83
N LEU A 504 39.16 -50.64 26.87
CA LEU A 504 40.39 -51.42 26.82
C LEU A 504 40.12 -52.90 26.46
N ASN A 505 40.00 -53.21 25.17
CA ASN A 505 39.98 -54.59 24.68
C ASN A 505 41.41 -54.97 24.26
N THR A 506 42.19 -55.40 25.24
CA THR A 506 43.55 -55.92 25.00
C THR A 506 43.48 -57.27 24.30
N TYR A 507 44.17 -57.40 23.17
CA TYR A 507 44.38 -58.69 22.50
C TYR A 507 45.83 -59.12 22.65
N THR A 508 46.01 -60.35 23.15
CA THR A 508 47.30 -60.95 23.40
C THR A 508 47.59 -62.07 22.41
N VAL A 509 48.72 -62.01 21.71
CA VAL A 509 49.17 -63.04 20.76
C VAL A 509 50.62 -63.42 21.05
N ALA A 510 51.03 -64.63 20.67
CA ALA A 510 52.42 -65.06 20.81
C ALA A 510 53.38 -64.13 20.03
N THR A 511 54.52 -63.79 20.65
CA THR A 511 55.49 -62.75 20.25
C THR A 511 56.07 -62.83 18.82
N ALA A 512 55.78 -63.90 18.06
CA ALA A 512 56.33 -64.18 16.73
C ALA A 512 55.31 -64.14 15.57
N THR A 513 54.04 -63.78 15.83
CA THR A 513 52.98 -63.79 14.82
C THR A 513 52.67 -62.38 14.33
N ALA A 514 52.73 -62.14 13.01
CA ALA A 514 52.20 -60.91 12.42
C ALA A 514 50.66 -60.93 12.50
N VAL A 515 50.07 -59.87 13.06
CA VAL A 515 48.62 -59.75 13.28
C VAL A 515 48.09 -58.53 12.53
N THR A 516 47.00 -58.72 11.79
CA THR A 516 46.23 -57.60 11.23
C THR A 516 45.26 -57.10 12.28
N CYS A 517 45.53 -55.92 12.83
CA CYS A 517 44.66 -55.24 13.78
C CYS A 517 44.49 -53.78 13.34
N GLY A 518 43.30 -53.21 13.51
CA GLY A 518 42.98 -51.90 12.97
C GLY A 518 41.60 -51.40 13.37
N VAL A 519 41.43 -50.08 13.33
CA VAL A 519 40.08 -49.51 13.31
C VAL A 519 39.47 -49.91 11.97
N THR A 520 38.25 -50.42 12.00
CA THR A 520 37.55 -50.88 10.80
C THR A 520 36.48 -49.89 10.40
N ASP A 521 35.80 -49.24 11.34
CA ASP A 521 34.77 -48.26 11.02
C ASP A 521 34.78 -47.13 12.06
N VAL A 522 34.37 -45.94 11.63
CA VAL A 522 34.09 -44.77 12.48
C VAL A 522 32.79 -44.16 11.99
N TRP A 523 31.91 -43.74 12.90
CA TRP A 523 30.67 -43.05 12.58
C TRP A 523 30.39 -41.95 13.61
N ILE A 524 29.53 -41.03 13.20
CA ILE A 524 29.02 -39.94 14.03
C ILE A 524 27.53 -40.19 14.24
N ASP A 525 27.12 -40.25 15.51
CA ASP A 525 25.72 -40.30 15.91
C ASP A 525 25.18 -38.89 16.17
N LYS A 526 26.04 -37.94 16.54
CA LYS A 526 25.62 -36.59 16.91
C LYS A 526 26.72 -35.60 16.61
N LEU A 527 26.37 -34.49 15.97
CA LEU A 527 27.26 -33.36 15.75
C LEU A 527 26.49 -32.06 15.89
N TYR A 528 26.77 -31.33 16.97
CA TYR A 528 26.19 -30.01 17.21
C TYR A 528 27.28 -28.96 17.24
N VAL A 529 26.98 -27.79 16.67
CA VAL A 529 27.83 -26.62 16.77
C VAL A 529 26.98 -25.46 17.27
N LYS A 530 27.34 -24.90 18.43
CA LYS A 530 26.75 -23.68 18.99
C LYS A 530 27.75 -22.55 18.84
N LEU A 531 27.33 -21.42 18.29
CA LEU A 531 28.16 -20.24 18.08
C LEU A 531 27.68 -19.10 19.00
N VAL A 532 28.61 -18.52 19.76
CA VAL A 532 28.33 -17.40 20.68
C VAL A 532 29.43 -16.35 20.58
N ASN A 533 29.20 -15.14 21.11
CA ASN A 533 30.25 -14.14 21.23
C ASN A 533 31.31 -14.56 22.29
N THR A 534 32.60 -14.37 21.98
CA THR A 534 33.71 -14.77 22.86
C THR A 534 33.80 -13.95 24.16
N ALA A 535 33.42 -12.67 24.10
CA ALA A 535 33.45 -11.74 25.24
C ALA A 535 32.18 -11.83 26.10
N ASN A 536 31.03 -12.13 25.49
CA ASN A 536 29.76 -12.34 26.17
C ASN A 536 29.03 -13.56 25.60
N ASN A 537 29.26 -14.74 26.19
CA ASN A 537 28.63 -15.99 25.78
C ASN A 537 27.08 -15.99 25.84
N ALA A 538 26.45 -14.94 26.36
CA ALA A 538 24.99 -14.76 26.31
C ALA A 538 24.48 -14.27 24.95
N ILE A 539 25.33 -13.62 24.14
CA ILE A 539 25.02 -13.25 22.76
C ILE A 539 25.18 -14.51 21.91
N PHE A 540 24.07 -14.98 21.37
CA PHE A 540 23.98 -16.21 20.60
C PHE A 540 24.00 -15.87 19.11
N TYR A 541 24.96 -16.40 18.36
CA TYR A 541 25.09 -16.09 16.93
C TYR A 541 24.38 -17.12 16.05
N ASP A 542 24.64 -18.40 16.28
CA ASP A 542 24.18 -19.44 15.37
C ASP A 542 24.15 -20.82 16.05
N PHE A 543 23.39 -21.75 15.49
CA PHE A 543 23.42 -23.14 15.89
C PHE A 543 23.08 -24.08 14.72
N SER A 544 23.89 -25.14 14.61
CA SER A 544 23.69 -26.20 13.64
C SER A 544 23.56 -27.56 14.32
N ASN A 545 22.48 -28.25 14.00
CA ASN A 545 22.26 -29.65 14.29
C ASN A 545 22.61 -30.49 13.05
N ILE A 546 23.90 -30.81 12.93
CA ILE A 546 24.49 -31.38 11.71
C ILE A 546 24.21 -32.88 11.58
N GLU A 547 24.11 -33.61 12.69
CA GLU A 547 23.86 -35.06 12.73
C GLU A 547 22.96 -35.47 13.90
N THR A 548 21.94 -36.31 13.63
CA THR A 548 20.97 -36.79 14.63
C THR A 548 20.77 -38.31 14.67
N GLY A 549 21.82 -39.09 14.42
CA GLY A 549 21.87 -40.52 14.81
C GLY A 549 21.74 -41.51 13.66
N SER A 550 22.10 -41.11 12.44
CA SER A 550 21.69 -41.84 11.22
C SER A 550 22.79 -42.16 10.22
N ASN A 551 24.07 -41.90 10.51
CA ASN A 551 25.12 -42.45 9.66
C ASN A 551 25.23 -43.95 9.91
N ALA A 552 24.49 -44.73 9.12
CA ALA A 552 24.85 -46.12 8.85
C ALA A 552 26.36 -46.17 8.59
N GLU A 553 27.05 -47.16 9.19
CA GLU A 553 28.50 -47.36 9.06
C GLU A 553 28.97 -46.91 7.67
N LEU A 554 29.70 -45.79 7.62
CA LEU A 554 30.15 -45.19 6.37
C LEU A 554 30.77 -46.29 5.49
N ALA A 555 30.47 -46.28 4.18
CA ALA A 555 30.68 -47.43 3.30
C ALA A 555 32.04 -48.12 3.48
N ALA A 556 32.09 -49.45 3.31
CA ALA A 556 33.26 -50.27 3.63
C ALA A 556 34.58 -49.90 2.91
N ALA A 557 34.55 -49.06 1.87
CA ALA A 557 35.73 -48.53 1.19
C ALA A 557 36.35 -47.29 1.90
N ASP A 558 35.60 -46.66 2.80
CA ASP A 558 35.94 -45.37 3.44
C ASP A 558 36.44 -45.53 4.88
N ARG A 559 36.91 -46.73 5.23
CA ARG A 559 37.30 -47.17 6.59
C ARG A 559 38.62 -46.59 7.08
N VAL A 560 38.76 -46.30 8.39
CA VAL A 560 40.04 -45.90 9.03
C VAL A 560 41.00 -47.08 9.16
N VAL A 561 41.51 -47.61 8.05
CA VAL A 561 42.32 -48.84 8.11
C VAL A 561 43.72 -48.52 8.64
N ALA A 562 43.96 -48.79 9.92
CA ALA A 562 45.32 -48.98 10.42
C ALA A 562 45.87 -50.33 9.89
N PRO A 563 47.02 -50.37 9.20
CA PRO A 563 47.54 -51.59 8.58
C PRO A 563 48.04 -52.61 9.60
N ALA A 564 48.23 -53.85 9.15
CA ALA A 564 48.78 -54.95 9.94
C ALA A 564 50.09 -54.54 10.65
N VAL A 565 50.13 -54.70 11.97
CA VAL A 565 51.18 -54.12 12.81
C VAL A 565 52.31 -55.13 13.03
N SER A 566 53.44 -54.90 12.35
CA SER A 566 54.72 -55.61 12.60
C SER A 566 55.71 -54.81 13.47
N THR A 567 55.43 -53.53 13.73
CA THR A 567 56.25 -52.55 14.46
C THR A 567 55.62 -52.14 15.81
N ASN A 568 56.29 -51.30 16.61
CA ASN A 568 55.80 -50.93 17.95
C ASN A 568 54.60 -49.98 17.94
N THR A 569 54.42 -49.19 16.87
CA THR A 569 53.37 -48.16 16.76
C THR A 569 52.98 -47.96 15.29
N THR A 570 51.69 -47.80 14.99
CA THR A 570 51.15 -47.50 13.65
C THR A 570 49.97 -46.54 13.76
N THR A 571 49.83 -45.63 12.80
CA THR A 571 48.78 -44.60 12.77
C THR A 571 48.03 -44.61 11.43
N GLY A 572 46.71 -44.43 11.47
CA GLY A 572 45.87 -44.16 10.30
C GLY A 572 44.96 -42.94 10.55
N SER A 573 44.59 -42.22 9.49
CA SER A 573 43.72 -41.05 9.59
C SER A 573 42.52 -41.14 8.64
N ARG A 574 41.44 -40.47 9.00
CA ARG A 574 40.25 -40.28 8.16
C ARG A 574 39.65 -38.91 8.40
N TYR A 575 39.07 -38.36 7.34
CA TYR A 575 38.39 -37.08 7.34
C TYR A 575 36.91 -37.26 7.04
N ILE A 576 36.07 -36.54 7.77
CA ILE A 576 34.63 -36.39 7.50
C ILE A 576 34.37 -34.90 7.36
N ASP A 577 33.87 -34.51 6.19
CA ASP A 577 33.62 -33.14 5.77
C ASP A 577 32.12 -32.89 5.72
N TYR A 578 31.69 -31.77 6.29
CA TYR A 578 30.32 -31.29 6.24
C TYR A 578 30.32 -29.88 5.66
N SER A 579 29.48 -29.65 4.65
CA SER A 579 29.36 -28.35 3.99
C SER A 579 27.91 -27.99 3.79
N VAL A 580 27.53 -26.75 4.09
CA VAL A 580 26.16 -26.24 3.89
C VAL A 580 25.98 -25.59 2.52
N ASN A 581 24.77 -25.63 1.96
CA ASN A 581 24.49 -24.92 0.70
C ASN A 581 24.22 -23.42 0.91
N ASP A 582 23.36 -23.05 1.86
CA ASP A 582 23.10 -21.65 2.22
C ASP A 582 23.45 -21.49 3.72
N PRO A 583 24.46 -20.67 4.09
CA PRO A 583 24.83 -20.47 5.48
C PRO A 583 23.68 -19.95 6.38
N ARG A 584 22.67 -19.30 5.80
CA ARG A 584 21.47 -18.83 6.50
C ARG A 584 20.43 -19.92 6.75
N GLN A 585 20.62 -21.10 6.16
CA GLN A 585 19.81 -22.29 6.30
C GLN A 585 20.73 -23.46 6.64
N ASN A 586 21.22 -23.50 7.88
CA ASN A 586 22.22 -24.44 8.37
C ASN A 586 21.81 -25.17 9.66
N THR A 587 20.55 -25.02 10.08
CA THR A 587 20.09 -25.48 11.40
C THR A 587 19.90 -27.00 11.45
N PHE A 588 19.48 -27.66 10.37
CA PHE A 588 19.10 -29.08 10.38
C PHE A 588 20.05 -29.97 9.59
N GLU A 589 20.09 -31.27 9.93
CA GLU A 589 20.90 -32.29 9.25
C GLU A 589 20.66 -32.31 7.72
N THR A 590 19.43 -32.05 7.27
CA THR A 590 19.08 -32.00 5.84
C THR A 590 19.71 -30.84 5.08
N ASP A 591 20.22 -29.83 5.78
CA ASP A 591 20.86 -28.66 5.18
C ASP A 591 22.34 -28.94 4.82
N TRP A 592 22.92 -30.00 5.40
CA TRP A 592 24.33 -30.33 5.30
C TRP A 592 24.60 -31.45 4.28
N THR A 593 25.66 -31.28 3.51
CA THR A 593 26.21 -32.32 2.62
C THR A 593 27.43 -32.95 3.29
N ILE A 594 27.50 -34.29 3.25
CA ILE A 594 28.55 -35.07 3.90
C ILE A 594 29.48 -35.68 2.85
N ALA A 595 30.79 -35.54 3.05
CA ALA A 595 31.81 -36.29 2.31
C ALA A 595 32.79 -36.96 3.29
N SER A 596 33.43 -38.05 2.87
CA SER A 596 34.48 -38.69 3.68
C SER A 596 35.64 -39.18 2.83
N SER A 597 36.84 -39.20 3.39
CA SER A 597 38.05 -39.62 2.66
C SER A 597 39.16 -40.21 3.55
N ASN A 598 39.96 -41.09 2.94
CA ASN A 598 41.13 -41.76 3.55
C ASN A 598 42.48 -41.09 3.20
N ALA A 599 42.48 -40.18 2.23
CA ALA A 599 43.64 -39.35 1.92
C ALA A 599 43.56 -38.06 2.75
N VAL A 600 44.65 -37.31 2.86
CA VAL A 600 44.57 -35.88 3.18
C VAL A 600 43.87 -35.22 1.99
N ASN A 601 42.54 -35.31 1.93
CA ASN A 601 41.78 -34.44 1.06
C ASN A 601 41.79 -33.06 1.70
N GLY A 602 41.94 -32.07 0.83
CA GLY A 602 42.35 -30.71 1.15
C GLY A 602 41.77 -30.22 2.46
N THR A 603 42.69 -29.73 3.30
CA THR A 603 42.43 -28.71 4.32
C THR A 603 41.22 -27.87 3.89
N ILE A 604 40.18 -27.74 4.75
CA ILE A 604 39.23 -26.61 4.61
C ILE A 604 40.13 -25.39 4.50
N THR A 605 40.18 -24.83 3.29
CA THR A 605 41.16 -23.81 2.95
C THR A 605 40.41 -22.51 3.10
N PRO A 606 40.66 -21.73 4.17
CA PRO A 606 40.04 -20.44 4.30
C PRO A 606 40.27 -19.68 3.00
N VAL A 607 39.21 -19.05 2.47
CA VAL A 607 39.12 -18.35 1.18
C VAL A 607 38.70 -19.21 -0.04
N ALA A 608 38.70 -20.55 0.03
CA ALA A 608 38.13 -21.36 -1.04
C ALA A 608 36.61 -21.40 -0.92
N VAL A 609 35.89 -21.14 -2.02
CA VAL A 609 34.43 -21.22 -2.04
C VAL A 609 34.01 -22.64 -1.67
N ASN A 610 33.19 -22.77 -0.63
CA ASN A 610 32.48 -24.00 -0.35
C ASN A 610 31.81 -24.49 -1.63
N THR A 611 32.21 -25.66 -2.12
CA THR A 611 31.79 -26.17 -3.43
C THR A 611 30.31 -26.56 -3.50
N VAL A 612 29.66 -26.69 -2.34
CA VAL A 612 28.22 -26.94 -2.19
C VAL A 612 27.43 -25.63 -2.20
N CYS A 613 28.06 -24.53 -1.79
CA CYS A 613 27.42 -23.22 -1.74
C CYS A 613 27.01 -22.75 -3.14
N ASN A 614 25.71 -22.57 -3.35
CA ASN A 614 25.16 -22.13 -4.62
C ASN A 614 24.19 -20.95 -4.46
N PRO A 615 24.72 -19.72 -4.34
CA PRO A 615 23.92 -18.50 -4.20
C PRO A 615 22.98 -18.20 -5.36
N ASN A 616 23.18 -18.86 -6.51
CA ASN A 616 22.30 -18.78 -7.67
C ASN A 616 21.80 -20.18 -8.06
N PRO A 617 20.86 -20.76 -7.30
CA PRO A 617 20.34 -22.10 -7.58
C PRO A 617 19.56 -22.20 -8.90
N GLY A 618 19.23 -21.05 -9.52
CA GLY A 618 18.38 -20.97 -10.70
C GLY A 618 16.91 -21.28 -10.43
N GLY A 619 16.12 -21.39 -11.51
CA GLY A 619 14.68 -21.67 -11.42
C GLY A 619 13.84 -20.45 -11.05
N ASN A 620 12.75 -20.67 -10.30
CA ASN A 620 11.80 -19.62 -9.88
C ASN A 620 12.11 -19.08 -8.47
N LYS A 621 13.36 -19.20 -7.98
CA LYS A 621 13.81 -18.70 -6.67
C LYS A 621 14.27 -17.24 -6.76
N ASP A 622 14.95 -16.73 -5.72
CA ASP A 622 15.60 -15.43 -5.75
C ASP A 622 16.59 -15.37 -6.92
N LEU A 623 16.45 -14.35 -7.77
CA LEU A 623 17.36 -14.18 -8.90
C LEU A 623 18.66 -13.59 -8.38
N GLU A 624 19.76 -14.31 -8.52
CA GLU A 624 21.07 -13.83 -8.07
C GLU A 624 22.13 -13.98 -9.16
N THR A 625 23.12 -13.08 -9.18
CA THR A 625 24.33 -13.22 -10.03
C THR A 625 25.59 -13.42 -9.20
N ALA A 626 25.42 -13.66 -7.90
CA ALA A 626 26.49 -13.79 -6.92
C ALA A 626 27.19 -15.15 -6.99
N ALA A 627 28.51 -15.14 -6.81
CA ALA A 627 29.33 -16.34 -6.63
C ALA A 627 29.65 -16.63 -5.16
N GLN A 628 29.28 -15.72 -4.25
CA GLN A 628 29.54 -15.80 -2.80
C GLN A 628 28.27 -15.44 -2.03
N PRO A 629 28.06 -16.00 -0.82
CA PRO A 629 26.93 -15.68 0.04
C PRO A 629 26.86 -14.18 0.36
N TYR A 630 27.98 -13.54 0.72
CA TYR A 630 28.05 -12.09 1.00
C TYR A 630 27.87 -11.18 -0.22
N ASN A 631 27.70 -11.74 -1.43
CA ASN A 631 27.45 -10.99 -2.65
C ASN A 631 25.99 -11.08 -3.14
N VAL A 632 25.12 -11.86 -2.49
CA VAL A 632 23.70 -11.90 -2.85
C VAL A 632 23.03 -10.57 -2.54
N SER A 633 22.08 -10.18 -3.37
CA SER A 633 21.44 -8.86 -3.29
C SER A 633 20.65 -8.63 -2.00
N THR A 634 20.26 -9.73 -1.34
CA THR A 634 19.47 -9.78 -0.10
C THR A 634 20.30 -10.11 1.14
N ALA A 635 21.63 -10.20 1.06
CA ALA A 635 22.52 -10.35 2.22
C ALA A 635 22.66 -9.02 2.96
N PHE A 636 21.59 -8.62 3.61
CA PHE A 636 21.53 -7.38 4.37
C PHE A 636 20.66 -7.55 5.59
N ILE A 637 21.15 -7.06 6.72
CA ILE A 637 20.41 -6.96 7.98
C ILE A 637 20.65 -5.54 8.49
N ARG A 638 19.55 -4.90 8.92
CA ARG A 638 19.57 -3.50 9.33
C ARG A 638 20.03 -3.31 10.78
N ASN A 639 19.75 -4.29 11.64
CA ASN A 639 19.80 -4.21 13.11
C ASN A 639 19.07 -2.96 13.60
N GLY A 640 17.81 -2.81 13.15
CA GLY A 640 16.96 -1.69 13.54
C GLY A 640 15.65 -1.61 12.75
N PRO A 641 14.70 -0.76 13.17
CA PRO A 641 13.38 -0.70 12.56
C PRO A 641 13.44 -0.45 11.04
N MET A 642 12.64 -1.19 10.27
CA MET A 642 12.58 -1.06 8.82
C MET A 642 12.26 0.39 8.39
N GLN A 643 12.97 0.85 7.37
CA GLN A 643 12.80 2.16 6.72
C GLN A 643 11.99 2.07 5.42
N SER A 644 11.86 0.88 4.83
CA SER A 644 11.07 0.64 3.63
C SER A 644 10.33 -0.70 3.66
N PRO A 645 9.10 -0.82 3.11
CA PRO A 645 8.48 -2.12 2.86
C PRO A 645 9.31 -3.05 1.96
N TRP A 646 10.21 -2.49 1.14
CA TRP A 646 11.13 -3.25 0.30
C TRP A 646 12.03 -4.20 1.09
N GLU A 647 12.37 -3.84 2.33
CA GLU A 647 13.28 -4.61 3.18
C GLU A 647 12.72 -5.96 3.60
N LEU A 648 11.39 -6.15 3.49
CA LEU A 648 10.79 -7.47 3.63
C LEU A 648 11.41 -8.48 2.65
N GLY A 649 11.82 -8.03 1.45
CA GLY A 649 12.51 -8.85 0.44
C GLY A 649 13.89 -9.35 0.85
N ALA A 650 14.49 -8.80 1.91
CA ALA A 650 15.75 -9.29 2.48
C ALA A 650 15.55 -10.41 3.52
N ILE A 651 14.31 -10.61 3.99
CA ILE A 651 14.02 -11.58 5.04
C ILE A 651 14.05 -12.99 4.45
N HIS A 652 14.97 -13.83 4.93
CA HIS A 652 15.02 -15.25 4.57
C HIS A 652 13.73 -15.95 4.98
N ARG A 653 13.14 -16.75 4.08
CA ARG A 653 11.81 -17.34 4.28
C ARG A 653 11.80 -18.79 4.78
N GLY A 654 12.92 -19.25 5.33
CA GLY A 654 13.06 -20.59 5.88
C GLY A 654 13.31 -21.68 4.83
N ALA A 655 13.95 -21.34 3.70
CA ALA A 655 14.42 -22.30 2.72
C ALA A 655 15.66 -21.74 2.00
N ALA A 656 16.64 -22.60 1.70
CA ALA A 656 17.91 -22.18 1.11
C ALA A 656 17.72 -21.34 -0.16
N TRP A 657 18.36 -20.18 -0.15
CA TRP A 657 18.36 -19.17 -1.22
C TRP A 657 16.97 -18.67 -1.60
N GLU A 658 16.13 -18.51 -0.58
CA GLU A 658 14.80 -17.93 -0.73
C GLU A 658 14.57 -16.85 0.34
N THR A 659 14.11 -15.68 -0.09
CA THR A 659 13.56 -14.61 0.74
C THR A 659 12.06 -14.44 0.51
N ILE A 660 11.41 -13.61 1.33
CA ILE A 660 10.00 -13.26 1.13
C ILE A 660 9.82 -12.68 -0.27
N ASN A 661 9.03 -13.36 -1.10
CA ASN A 661 8.89 -13.05 -2.52
C ASN A 661 7.83 -11.96 -2.74
N LEU A 662 8.25 -10.70 -2.80
CA LEU A 662 7.37 -9.54 -3.06
C LEU A 662 7.01 -9.39 -4.54
N LYS A 663 7.63 -10.19 -5.43
CA LYS A 663 7.44 -10.09 -6.88
C LYS A 663 6.09 -10.60 -7.37
N LYS A 664 5.34 -11.32 -6.54
CA LYS A 664 4.10 -11.98 -6.96
C LYS A 664 3.04 -12.03 -5.86
N TYR A 665 1.81 -11.76 -6.27
CA TYR A 665 0.62 -11.83 -5.43
C TYR A 665 -0.13 -13.15 -5.66
N TYR A 666 -0.55 -13.79 -4.56
CA TYR A 666 -1.33 -15.02 -4.59
C TYR A 666 -2.83 -14.73 -4.42
N SER A 667 -3.63 -15.06 -5.44
CA SER A 667 -5.06 -14.70 -5.51
C SER A 667 -6.00 -15.68 -4.84
N THR A 668 -5.56 -16.90 -4.52
CA THR A 668 -6.42 -18.00 -4.03
C THR A 668 -6.28 -18.29 -2.53
N GLY A 669 -5.68 -17.39 -1.74
CA GLY A 669 -5.67 -17.48 -0.27
C GLY A 669 -4.27 -17.44 0.32
N THR A 670 -3.93 -18.39 1.18
CA THR A 670 -2.64 -18.45 1.86
C THR A 670 -1.55 -19.02 0.96
N PRO A 671 -0.37 -18.38 0.84
CA PRO A 671 0.78 -18.96 0.16
C PRO A 671 1.16 -20.34 0.75
N SER A 672 1.46 -21.28 -0.15
CA SER A 672 1.84 -22.65 0.19
C SER A 672 3.17 -23.08 -0.42
N THR A 673 3.75 -22.26 -1.31
CA THR A 673 5.03 -22.49 -1.99
C THR A 673 5.65 -21.15 -2.43
N TYR A 674 6.96 -21.14 -2.70
CA TYR A 674 7.66 -19.96 -3.22
C TYR A 674 7.08 -19.40 -4.51
N SER A 675 6.67 -20.28 -5.43
CA SER A 675 6.11 -19.91 -6.73
C SER A 675 4.79 -19.13 -6.65
N ASN A 676 4.09 -19.20 -5.52
CA ASN A 676 2.84 -18.49 -5.31
C ASN A 676 3.07 -17.00 -5.01
N GLY A 677 4.26 -16.66 -4.49
CA GLY A 677 4.60 -15.32 -4.03
C GLY A 677 4.02 -14.97 -2.67
N ASP A 678 4.58 -13.92 -2.07
CA ASP A 678 4.31 -13.49 -0.70
C ASP A 678 3.81 -12.04 -0.62
N ALA A 679 3.62 -11.36 -1.76
CA ALA A 679 3.25 -9.95 -1.82
C ALA A 679 1.94 -9.61 -1.09
N ASN A 680 1.09 -10.60 -0.78
CA ASN A 680 -0.07 -10.44 0.09
C ASN A 680 0.26 -9.75 1.42
N ILE A 681 1.47 -9.95 1.97
CA ILE A 681 1.94 -9.29 3.19
C ILE A 681 1.92 -7.75 3.07
N LEU A 682 2.11 -7.20 1.87
CA LEU A 682 2.21 -5.76 1.63
C LEU A 682 0.90 -5.00 1.91
N ASP A 683 -0.26 -5.66 1.91
CA ASP A 683 -1.50 -5.02 2.35
C ASP A 683 -1.64 -5.00 3.87
N MET A 684 -0.94 -5.90 4.58
CA MET A 684 -1.09 -6.15 6.02
C MET A 684 -0.08 -5.36 6.89
N VAL A 685 0.88 -4.68 6.28
CA VAL A 685 1.93 -3.93 7.00
C VAL A 685 1.83 -2.42 6.80
N LYS A 686 2.43 -1.62 7.68
CA LYS A 686 2.54 -0.15 7.59
C LYS A 686 3.91 0.31 8.10
N MET A 687 4.27 1.55 7.80
CA MET A 687 5.58 2.14 8.13
C MET A 687 5.52 3.30 9.14
N THR A 688 4.37 3.50 9.77
CA THR A 688 4.14 4.55 10.78
C THR A 688 3.31 4.01 11.93
N SER A 689 3.43 4.64 13.10
CA SER A 689 2.62 4.31 14.28
C SER A 689 1.16 4.77 14.13
N ASP A 690 0.88 5.72 13.23
CA ASP A 690 -0.44 6.29 13.01
C ASP A 690 -1.46 5.23 12.59
N ASN A 691 -2.69 5.35 13.10
CA ASN A 691 -3.82 4.50 12.68
C ASN A 691 -4.54 5.06 11.45
N TYR A 692 -4.19 6.27 11.05
CA TYR A 692 -4.82 7.03 10.00
C TYR A 692 -3.76 7.83 9.26
N THR A 693 -3.79 7.77 7.93
CA THR A 693 -2.84 8.46 7.07
C THR A 693 -3.59 9.29 6.05
N TYR A 694 -3.17 10.53 5.85
CA TYR A 694 -3.75 11.41 4.84
C TYR A 694 -3.05 11.22 3.49
N GLY A 695 -3.80 11.43 2.40
CA GLY A 695 -3.22 11.62 1.07
C GLY A 695 -2.76 10.36 0.34
N LYS A 696 -3.15 9.16 0.79
CA LYS A 696 -2.85 7.93 0.04
C LYS A 696 -3.47 7.98 -1.36
N ILE A 697 -2.68 7.58 -2.36
CA ILE A 697 -3.13 7.55 -3.75
C ILE A 697 -3.90 6.26 -4.02
N ASN A 698 -5.04 6.37 -4.70
CA ASN A 698 -5.79 5.21 -5.14
C ASN A 698 -5.19 4.60 -6.42
N LEU A 699 -4.89 3.30 -6.40
CA LEU A 699 -4.33 2.58 -7.54
C LEU A 699 -5.35 2.29 -8.67
N ASN A 700 -6.64 2.35 -8.36
CA ASN A 700 -7.73 2.04 -9.28
C ASN A 700 -8.03 3.18 -10.26
N GLY A 701 -7.02 3.68 -10.97
CA GLY A 701 -7.19 4.65 -12.05
C GLY A 701 -7.79 4.05 -13.33
N ASN A 702 -8.32 4.92 -14.18
CA ASN A 702 -8.88 4.64 -15.50
C ASN A 702 -7.83 4.94 -16.58
N GLN A 703 -7.61 3.99 -17.49
CA GLN A 703 -6.62 4.14 -18.55
C GLN A 703 -6.99 5.24 -19.58
N ASN A 704 -8.26 5.63 -19.65
CA ASN A 704 -8.80 6.63 -20.58
C ASN A 704 -8.86 8.05 -19.99
N ILE A 705 -8.54 8.23 -18.71
CA ILE A 705 -8.58 9.54 -18.05
C ILE A 705 -7.14 10.02 -17.85
N GLN A 706 -6.73 11.03 -18.62
CA GLN A 706 -5.35 11.50 -18.63
C GLN A 706 -4.96 12.14 -17.29
N GLU A 707 -5.90 12.79 -16.61
CA GLU A 707 -5.69 13.41 -15.30
C GLU A 707 -5.26 12.40 -14.24
N GLU A 708 -5.89 11.23 -14.22
CA GLU A 708 -5.55 10.15 -13.27
C GLU A 708 -4.19 9.56 -13.59
N LYS A 709 -3.83 9.46 -14.87
CA LYS A 709 -2.51 9.01 -15.31
C LYS A 709 -1.40 9.98 -14.92
N ASP A 710 -1.64 11.29 -14.99
CA ASP A 710 -0.68 12.29 -14.55
C ASP A 710 -0.42 12.19 -13.04
N VAL A 711 -1.47 11.98 -12.24
CA VAL A 711 -1.35 11.75 -10.79
C VAL A 711 -0.59 10.44 -10.49
N LEU A 712 -0.92 9.35 -11.17
CA LEU A 712 -0.23 8.07 -10.99
C LEU A 712 1.22 8.12 -11.49
N ARG A 713 1.54 8.99 -12.45
CA ARG A 713 2.93 9.22 -12.89
C ARG A 713 3.77 9.77 -11.74
N ALA A 714 3.27 10.77 -11.01
CA ALA A 714 3.94 11.36 -9.85
C ALA A 714 4.31 10.31 -8.78
N LEU A 715 3.47 9.27 -8.60
CA LEU A 715 3.75 8.16 -7.69
C LEU A 715 5.04 7.39 -8.03
N PHE A 716 5.38 7.25 -9.31
CA PHE A 716 6.53 6.43 -9.75
C PHE A 716 7.78 7.25 -10.07
N MET A 717 7.62 8.55 -10.32
CA MET A 717 8.74 9.43 -10.63
C MET A 717 9.80 9.42 -9.52
N ASN A 718 11.07 9.35 -9.93
CA ASN A 718 12.25 9.37 -9.08
C ASN A 718 12.38 8.21 -8.09
N ILE A 719 11.65 7.11 -8.29
CA ILE A 719 11.99 5.85 -7.61
C ILE A 719 13.34 5.36 -8.17
N TYR A 720 14.21 4.92 -7.27
CA TYR A 720 15.52 4.35 -7.60
C TYR A 720 15.47 2.82 -7.47
N VAL A 721 15.97 2.11 -8.49
CA VAL A 721 15.98 0.65 -8.57
C VAL A 721 17.40 0.14 -8.34
N ASP A 722 17.84 0.15 -7.09
CA ASP A 722 19.21 -0.20 -6.70
C ASP A 722 19.28 -1.48 -5.88
N ASN A 723 20.49 -2.02 -5.85
CA ASN A 723 20.86 -3.16 -5.03
C ASN A 723 21.35 -2.67 -3.66
N VAL A 724 21.01 -3.40 -2.59
CA VAL A 724 21.58 -3.19 -1.25
C VAL A 724 23.11 -3.33 -1.27
N GLY A 725 23.64 -4.23 -2.11
CA GLY A 725 25.05 -4.63 -2.12
C GLY A 725 26.08 -3.57 -2.54
N THR A 726 25.69 -2.39 -3.03
CA THR A 726 26.62 -1.31 -3.40
C THR A 726 26.71 -0.19 -2.36
N HIS A 727 26.01 -0.29 -1.23
CA HIS A 727 25.79 0.83 -0.33
C HIS A 727 26.72 0.95 0.89
N TYR A 728 27.70 0.06 1.06
CA TYR A 728 28.51 0.02 2.29
C TYR A 728 30.00 0.29 2.04
N ALA A 729 30.27 1.46 1.45
CA ALA A 729 31.58 2.09 1.53
C ALA A 729 31.39 3.47 2.18
N SER A 730 31.70 3.56 3.47
CA SER A 730 31.78 4.78 4.31
C SER A 730 30.46 5.50 4.70
N ASP A 731 30.21 5.53 6.01
CA ASP A 731 29.51 6.57 6.80
C ASP A 731 28.05 6.99 6.47
N TYR A 732 27.37 6.38 5.50
CA TYR A 732 25.94 6.59 5.31
C TYR A 732 25.17 5.31 5.62
N TYR A 733 24.57 5.25 6.81
CA TYR A 733 23.42 4.39 7.11
C TYR A 733 22.44 4.47 5.93
N SER A 734 22.49 3.46 5.05
CA SER A 734 22.06 3.61 3.66
C SER A 734 20.56 3.36 3.52
N ASP A 735 19.84 4.46 3.74
CA ASP A 735 18.44 4.65 3.39
C ASP A 735 18.07 3.94 2.07
N PRO A 736 17.05 3.04 2.05
CA PRO A 736 16.58 2.35 0.84
C PRO A 736 16.20 3.30 -0.31
N GLY A 737 16.06 4.60 -0.05
CA GLY A 737 15.86 5.66 -1.04
C GLY A 737 17.13 6.38 -1.53
N ALA A 738 18.35 6.01 -1.12
CA ALA A 738 19.61 6.70 -1.47
C ALA A 738 20.10 6.38 -2.90
N GLN A 739 20.88 7.29 -3.50
CA GLN A 739 21.05 7.39 -4.97
C GLN A 739 22.37 6.85 -5.55
N PRO A 740 22.27 6.12 -6.66
CA PRO A 740 23.15 6.22 -7.82
C PRO A 740 22.34 6.59 -9.09
N ALA A 741 22.87 7.52 -9.89
CA ALA A 741 22.11 8.19 -10.98
C ALA A 741 21.62 7.29 -12.14
N SER A 742 22.07 6.03 -12.25
CA SER A 742 21.81 5.17 -13.43
C SER A 742 20.54 4.32 -13.37
N THR A 743 19.82 4.29 -12.24
CA THR A 743 18.70 3.36 -11.98
C THR A 743 17.35 4.06 -11.74
N GLN A 744 17.31 5.38 -11.92
CA GLN A 744 16.13 6.20 -11.69
C GLN A 744 14.98 5.91 -12.68
N ILE A 745 13.74 5.92 -12.17
CA ILE A 745 12.52 5.95 -12.95
C ILE A 745 12.25 7.40 -13.42
N ASN A 746 12.44 7.63 -14.71
CA ASN A 746 12.15 8.90 -15.39
C ASN A 746 10.70 8.92 -15.94
N GLU A 747 10.32 10.03 -16.57
CA GLU A 747 8.95 10.24 -17.08
C GLU A 747 8.49 9.14 -18.05
N ALA A 748 9.34 8.76 -19.01
CA ALA A 748 9.01 7.73 -19.98
C ALA A 748 8.78 6.36 -19.31
N LYS A 749 9.63 5.99 -18.36
CA LYS A 749 9.50 4.75 -17.57
C LYS A 749 8.26 4.78 -16.68
N ALA A 750 7.99 5.91 -16.02
CA ALA A 750 6.80 6.09 -15.19
C ALA A 750 5.51 5.96 -16.03
N ASN A 751 5.46 6.53 -17.24
CA ASN A 751 4.32 6.37 -18.15
C ASN A 751 4.06 4.90 -18.52
N THR A 752 5.11 4.09 -18.70
CA THR A 752 5.00 2.64 -18.93
C THR A 752 4.38 1.93 -17.73
N LEU A 753 4.83 2.25 -16.50
CA LEU A 753 4.26 1.69 -15.27
C LEU A 753 2.79 2.08 -15.09
N VAL A 754 2.44 3.36 -15.31
CA VAL A 754 1.06 3.86 -15.21
C VAL A 754 0.15 3.15 -16.22
N THR A 755 0.61 2.95 -17.44
CA THR A 755 -0.16 2.24 -18.47
C THR A 755 -0.42 0.80 -18.05
N ALA A 756 0.60 0.08 -17.58
CA ALA A 756 0.42 -1.29 -17.09
C ALA A 756 -0.54 -1.36 -15.88
N LEU A 757 -0.40 -0.43 -14.92
CA LEU A 757 -1.25 -0.33 -13.75
C LEU A 757 -2.73 -0.09 -14.12
N THR A 758 -3.00 0.90 -14.96
CA THR A 758 -4.37 1.31 -15.31
C THR A 758 -5.05 0.31 -16.23
N THR A 759 -4.33 -0.31 -17.17
CA THR A 759 -4.87 -1.40 -18.01
C THR A 759 -5.30 -2.59 -17.16
N ALA A 760 -4.49 -2.99 -16.17
CA ALA A 760 -4.87 -4.07 -15.26
C ALA A 760 -6.04 -3.67 -14.34
N ALA A 761 -6.07 -2.43 -13.84
CA ALA A 761 -7.17 -1.92 -13.03
C ALA A 761 -8.51 -1.86 -13.78
N ASP A 762 -8.50 -1.52 -15.08
CA ASP A 762 -9.70 -1.49 -15.91
C ASP A 762 -10.19 -2.89 -16.29
N ALA A 763 -9.29 -3.86 -16.41
CA ALA A 763 -9.68 -5.26 -16.57
C ALA A 763 -10.35 -5.80 -15.30
N THR A 764 -9.76 -5.54 -14.13
CA THR A 764 -10.33 -5.90 -12.83
C THR A 764 -9.78 -4.95 -11.76
N LYS A 765 -10.68 -4.20 -11.11
CA LYS A 765 -10.28 -3.26 -10.07
C LYS A 765 -9.61 -4.01 -8.92
N TYR A 766 -8.53 -3.42 -8.40
CA TYR A 766 -7.81 -3.95 -7.26
C TYR A 766 -8.68 -3.85 -6.01
N LYS A 767 -8.78 -4.95 -5.27
CA LYS A 767 -9.46 -5.03 -3.98
C LYS A 767 -8.54 -4.66 -2.82
N ASN A 768 -7.25 -4.95 -2.96
CA ASN A 768 -6.20 -4.60 -2.02
C ASN A 768 -4.97 -4.10 -2.80
N ARG A 769 -4.09 -3.35 -2.13
CA ARG A 769 -2.95 -2.74 -2.82
C ARG A 769 -1.92 -3.77 -3.28
N ALA A 770 -1.79 -4.89 -2.57
CA ALA A 770 -0.84 -5.96 -2.87
C ALA A 770 -1.05 -6.62 -4.26
N GLN A 771 -2.27 -6.59 -4.80
CA GLN A 771 -2.59 -7.13 -6.13
C GLN A 771 -1.76 -6.51 -7.27
N VAL A 772 -1.18 -5.32 -7.07
CA VAL A 772 -0.29 -4.70 -8.07
C VAL A 772 0.95 -5.56 -8.36
N ALA A 773 1.38 -6.42 -7.43
CA ALA A 773 2.49 -7.34 -7.64
C ALA A 773 2.17 -8.43 -8.68
N SER A 774 0.92 -8.60 -9.12
CA SER A 774 0.58 -9.47 -10.26
C SER A 774 0.99 -8.88 -11.62
N ILE A 775 1.46 -7.64 -11.68
CA ILE A 775 1.78 -6.94 -12.93
C ILE A 775 3.28 -7.09 -13.24
N PRO A 776 3.65 -7.83 -14.31
CA PRO A 776 5.05 -8.17 -14.58
C PRO A 776 5.95 -6.95 -14.86
N THR A 777 5.39 -5.83 -15.30
CA THR A 777 6.15 -4.61 -15.63
C THR A 777 6.90 -4.02 -14.43
N PHE A 778 6.45 -4.32 -13.19
CA PHE A 778 7.10 -3.84 -11.97
C PHE A 778 8.33 -4.65 -11.56
N THR A 779 8.47 -5.89 -12.04
CA THR A 779 9.48 -6.86 -11.57
C THR A 779 10.32 -7.47 -12.70
N GLY A 780 9.87 -7.36 -13.96
CA GLY A 780 10.44 -8.05 -15.12
C GLY A 780 11.57 -7.32 -15.86
N GLY A 781 12.17 -6.27 -15.29
CA GLY A 781 13.26 -5.52 -15.90
C GLY A 781 12.86 -4.64 -17.10
N THR A 782 11.56 -4.43 -17.31
CA THR A 782 11.03 -3.70 -18.49
C THR A 782 11.36 -2.20 -18.43
N VAL A 783 11.34 -1.61 -17.24
CA VAL A 783 11.49 -0.15 -17.05
C VAL A 783 12.84 0.26 -16.47
N ALA A 784 13.53 -0.66 -15.80
CA ALA A 784 14.86 -0.46 -15.22
C ALA A 784 15.60 -1.79 -15.18
N THR A 785 16.92 -1.77 -15.04
CA THR A 785 17.71 -3.00 -14.83
C THR A 785 17.29 -3.65 -13.52
N GLN A 786 16.73 -4.86 -13.60
CA GLN A 786 16.33 -5.67 -12.46
C GLN A 786 16.98 -7.05 -12.59
N GLY A 787 18.31 -7.06 -12.46
CA GLY A 787 19.16 -8.23 -12.71
C GLY A 787 19.34 -9.15 -11.50
N ASN A 788 18.90 -8.72 -10.33
CA ASN A 788 18.87 -9.51 -9.10
C ASN A 788 17.56 -9.29 -8.33
N ASP A 789 17.37 -10.07 -7.28
CA ASP A 789 16.15 -10.14 -6.49
C ASP A 789 15.77 -8.79 -5.88
N ALA A 790 16.71 -8.16 -5.15
CA ALA A 790 16.47 -6.87 -4.51
C ALA A 790 16.01 -5.79 -5.51
N GLN A 791 16.57 -5.77 -6.73
CA GLN A 791 16.15 -4.85 -7.77
C GLN A 791 14.76 -5.17 -8.35
N GLN A 792 14.39 -6.45 -8.46
CA GLN A 792 13.06 -6.86 -8.92
C GLN A 792 11.96 -6.38 -7.96
N GLU A 793 12.26 -6.30 -6.68
CA GLU A 793 11.30 -5.91 -5.63
C GLU A 793 11.28 -4.41 -5.32
N ALA A 794 12.34 -3.68 -5.72
CA ALA A 794 12.56 -2.27 -5.38
C ALA A 794 11.38 -1.35 -5.74
N ILE A 795 10.79 -1.49 -6.93
CA ILE A 795 9.72 -0.58 -7.34
C ILE A 795 8.50 -0.77 -6.43
N ILE A 796 8.03 -2.00 -6.25
CA ILE A 796 6.85 -2.32 -5.45
C ILE A 796 7.06 -1.87 -4.00
N GLY A 797 8.18 -2.24 -3.39
CA GLY A 797 8.48 -1.89 -2.00
C GLY A 797 8.52 -0.37 -1.74
N LYS A 798 8.92 0.43 -2.74
CA LYS A 798 9.10 1.89 -2.62
C LYS A 798 7.88 2.75 -2.92
N PHE A 799 6.74 2.17 -3.33
CA PHE A 799 5.49 2.94 -3.47
C PHE A 799 4.31 2.36 -2.70
N ILE A 800 4.31 1.06 -2.39
CA ILE A 800 3.10 0.37 -1.96
C ILE A 800 2.47 0.95 -0.69
N ASN A 801 3.29 1.39 0.28
CA ASN A 801 2.75 1.96 1.52
C ASN A 801 1.98 3.27 1.29
N LEU A 802 2.31 4.01 0.22
CA LEU A 802 1.75 5.31 -0.12
C LEU A 802 0.36 5.22 -0.78
N THR A 803 -0.14 3.99 -0.94
CA THR A 803 -1.28 3.69 -1.77
C THR A 803 -2.43 3.02 -1.03
N LYS A 804 -3.60 3.10 -1.66
CA LYS A 804 -4.82 2.38 -1.33
C LYS A 804 -5.43 1.79 -2.59
N ALA A 805 -6.31 0.82 -2.41
CA ALA A 805 -7.05 0.19 -3.50
C ALA A 805 -8.53 0.29 -3.19
N GLU A 806 -9.13 1.44 -3.51
CA GLU A 806 -10.55 1.70 -3.32
C GLU A 806 -11.23 1.78 -4.68
N THR A 807 -12.47 1.33 -4.76
CA THR A 807 -13.17 1.33 -6.05
C THR A 807 -13.57 2.75 -6.47
N VAL A 808 -14.17 3.51 -5.55
CA VAL A 808 -14.38 4.95 -5.68
C VAL A 808 -14.20 5.61 -4.31
N THR A 809 -13.51 6.73 -4.28
CA THR A 809 -13.21 7.49 -3.04
C THR A 809 -14.04 8.75 -2.94
N GLU A 810 -14.29 9.43 -4.06
CA GLU A 810 -14.88 10.76 -4.11
C GLU A 810 -15.79 10.91 -5.33
N PHE A 811 -16.90 11.63 -5.16
CA PHE A 811 -17.77 12.09 -6.24
C PHE A 811 -17.95 13.61 -6.17
N THR A 812 -17.98 14.26 -7.34
CA THR A 812 -18.60 15.58 -7.48
C THR A 812 -19.99 15.40 -8.04
N ILE A 813 -20.96 16.11 -7.47
CA ILE A 813 -22.36 16.10 -7.86
C ILE A 813 -22.75 17.53 -8.23
N ILE A 814 -23.33 17.70 -9.42
CA ILE A 814 -24.03 18.91 -9.80
C ILE A 814 -25.50 18.57 -9.93
N ALA A 815 -26.34 19.31 -9.22
CA ALA A 815 -27.78 19.18 -9.25
C ALA A 815 -28.42 20.50 -9.66
N ILE A 816 -29.46 20.41 -10.45
CA ILE A 816 -30.30 21.54 -10.85
C ILE A 816 -31.75 21.23 -10.51
N ALA A 817 -32.48 22.22 -10.05
CA ALA A 817 -33.90 22.12 -9.83
C ALA A 817 -34.62 23.40 -10.21
N GLN A 818 -35.86 23.24 -10.64
CA GLN A 818 -36.77 24.34 -10.95
C GLN A 818 -38.07 24.13 -10.19
N SER A 819 -38.57 25.18 -9.53
CA SER A 819 -39.93 25.20 -8.98
C SER A 819 -40.90 25.56 -10.08
N ILE A 820 -41.96 24.77 -10.23
CA ILE A 820 -42.92 24.89 -11.34
C ILE A 820 -44.30 25.19 -10.76
N LYS A 821 -45.04 26.04 -11.47
CA LYS A 821 -46.47 26.20 -11.30
C LYS A 821 -47.20 25.51 -12.44
N ASP A 822 -47.68 24.31 -12.15
CA ASP A 822 -48.53 23.55 -13.06
C ASP A 822 -49.92 24.21 -13.15
N LEU A 823 -50.25 24.64 -14.38
CA LEU A 823 -51.49 25.37 -14.67
C LEU A 823 -52.69 24.47 -14.96
N GLY A 824 -52.53 23.14 -14.92
CA GLY A 824 -53.48 22.16 -15.43
C GLY A 824 -54.97 22.43 -15.15
N GLY A 825 -55.81 22.07 -16.12
CA GLY A 825 -57.25 22.30 -16.15
C GLY A 825 -57.68 23.66 -16.72
N VAL A 826 -56.73 24.48 -17.17
CA VAL A 826 -56.97 25.82 -17.75
C VAL A 826 -56.60 25.81 -19.24
N MET A 827 -57.40 26.49 -20.07
CA MET A 827 -57.00 26.75 -21.46
C MET A 827 -56.10 27.98 -21.51
N VAL A 828 -54.88 27.80 -22.00
CA VAL A 828 -53.91 28.89 -22.17
C VAL A 828 -53.58 28.99 -23.65
N LYS A 829 -53.61 30.21 -24.19
CA LYS A 829 -53.10 30.46 -25.54
C LYS A 829 -51.63 30.84 -25.43
N LYS A 830 -50.77 30.19 -26.21
CA LYS A 830 -49.33 30.43 -26.25
C LYS A 830 -49.05 31.54 -27.28
N ASP A 831 -48.17 32.46 -26.90
CA ASP A 831 -47.57 33.48 -27.77
C ASP A 831 -46.13 33.01 -28.01
N LEU A 832 -45.90 32.21 -29.06
CA LEU A 832 -44.60 31.57 -29.27
C LEU A 832 -43.64 32.50 -30.01
N ASP A 833 -44.14 33.43 -30.81
CA ASP A 833 -43.33 34.39 -31.57
C ASP A 833 -43.01 35.70 -30.83
N GLY A 834 -43.68 35.95 -29.70
CA GLY A 834 -43.42 37.06 -28.80
C GLY A 834 -43.97 38.39 -29.30
N ASP A 835 -44.96 38.38 -30.19
CA ASP A 835 -45.56 39.58 -30.76
C ASP A 835 -46.63 40.23 -29.87
N GLY A 836 -46.99 39.57 -28.76
CA GLY A 836 -47.99 40.02 -27.79
C GLY A 836 -49.42 39.65 -28.16
N LEU A 837 -49.63 38.85 -29.21
CA LEU A 837 -50.87 38.22 -29.59
C LEU A 837 -50.80 36.71 -29.31
N ALA A 838 -51.97 36.09 -29.30
CA ALA A 838 -52.06 34.67 -29.08
C ALA A 838 -52.08 33.94 -30.43
N ASP A 839 -51.13 33.04 -30.63
CA ASP A 839 -50.98 32.26 -31.86
C ASP A 839 -52.24 31.42 -32.10
N ASP A 840 -52.76 31.46 -33.32
CA ASP A 840 -53.83 30.58 -33.77
C ASP A 840 -53.59 30.06 -35.19
N ASN A 841 -54.38 29.05 -35.59
CA ASN A 841 -54.25 28.41 -36.92
C ASN A 841 -54.48 29.36 -38.11
N SER A 842 -54.89 30.61 -37.90
CA SER A 842 -55.07 31.62 -38.93
C SER A 842 -53.84 32.50 -39.14
N ASP A 843 -52.84 32.41 -38.26
CA ASP A 843 -51.60 33.15 -38.36
C ASP A 843 -50.57 32.41 -39.24
N ALA A 844 -50.34 32.94 -40.45
CA ALA A 844 -49.43 32.36 -41.43
C ALA A 844 -47.94 32.61 -41.09
N SER A 845 -47.64 33.50 -40.14
CA SER A 845 -46.27 33.88 -39.72
C SER A 845 -45.53 32.73 -39.04
N HIS A 846 -46.26 31.91 -38.26
CA HIS A 846 -45.74 30.89 -37.34
C HIS A 846 -45.27 29.62 -38.08
N ARG A 847 -45.75 29.40 -39.32
CA ARG A 847 -45.46 28.18 -40.09
C ARG A 847 -44.08 28.16 -40.73
N ALA A 848 -43.35 29.28 -40.73
CA ALA A 848 -42.10 29.44 -41.48
C ALA A 848 -40.96 30.16 -40.74
N SER A 849 -41.23 30.95 -39.70
CA SER A 849 -40.19 31.69 -38.97
C SER A 849 -39.52 30.88 -37.84
N GLU A 850 -40.18 29.86 -37.29
CA GLU A 850 -39.71 29.17 -36.08
C GLU A 850 -38.69 28.05 -36.35
N VAL A 851 -38.64 27.52 -37.57
CA VAL A 851 -37.53 26.65 -38.05
C VAL A 851 -36.19 27.41 -38.06
N VAL A 852 -36.22 28.74 -38.01
CA VAL A 852 -35.02 29.60 -38.00
C VAL A 852 -34.58 29.99 -36.57
N ALA A 853 -35.42 29.76 -35.54
CA ALA A 853 -35.12 30.18 -34.16
C ALA A 853 -34.54 29.06 -33.26
N GLY A 854 -34.36 27.83 -33.76
CA GLY A 854 -33.71 26.75 -33.01
C GLY A 854 -34.42 26.35 -31.71
N ARG A 855 -35.74 26.58 -31.61
CA ARG A 855 -36.56 26.20 -30.45
C ARG A 855 -37.15 24.80 -30.67
N ASP A 856 -36.89 23.90 -29.73
CA ASP A 856 -37.47 22.55 -29.65
C ASP A 856 -38.87 22.65 -29.03
N LEU A 857 -39.90 22.66 -29.86
CA LEU A 857 -41.28 22.94 -29.45
C LEU A 857 -41.96 21.74 -28.77
N ASN A 858 -41.50 20.52 -29.06
CA ASN A 858 -42.08 19.30 -28.52
C ASN A 858 -41.32 18.78 -27.27
N GLY A 859 -40.15 19.35 -26.97
CA GLY A 859 -39.34 19.04 -25.79
C GLY A 859 -38.55 17.73 -25.88
N ASP A 860 -38.56 17.05 -27.03
CA ASP A 860 -37.83 15.81 -27.31
C ASP A 860 -36.37 16.07 -27.70
N GLY A 861 -36.05 17.34 -27.96
CA GLY A 861 -34.74 17.92 -28.22
C GLY A 861 -34.26 17.83 -29.67
N ASP A 862 -34.96 17.19 -30.59
CA ASP A 862 -34.50 17.18 -31.98
C ASP A 862 -34.78 18.52 -32.69
N ALA A 863 -34.19 18.72 -33.86
CA ALA A 863 -34.37 19.96 -34.63
C ALA A 863 -35.54 19.86 -35.63
N ALA A 864 -36.26 18.74 -35.62
CA ALA A 864 -37.24 18.33 -36.61
C ALA A 864 -38.66 18.38 -36.03
N ASP A 865 -39.12 19.58 -35.69
CA ASP A 865 -40.50 19.84 -35.28
C ASP A 865 -41.49 19.85 -36.46
N THR A 866 -41.39 18.88 -37.38
CA THR A 866 -42.27 18.79 -38.54
C THR A 866 -43.64 18.23 -38.18
N GLY A 867 -44.68 19.06 -38.29
CA GLY A 867 -46.08 18.61 -38.21
C GLY A 867 -46.76 18.78 -36.85
N LEU A 868 -46.15 19.53 -35.92
CA LEU A 868 -46.84 19.94 -34.69
C LEU A 868 -47.95 20.96 -35.07
N TYR A 869 -49.21 20.54 -34.98
CA TYR A 869 -50.33 21.46 -35.13
C TYR A 869 -50.41 22.36 -33.89
N LEU A 870 -50.14 23.65 -34.09
CA LEU A 870 -50.18 24.75 -33.13
C LEU A 870 -51.60 25.11 -32.66
N ASP A 871 -52.50 24.14 -32.57
CA ASP A 871 -53.81 24.33 -31.94
C ASP A 871 -53.80 23.72 -30.53
N THR A 872 -53.16 24.41 -29.59
CA THR A 872 -53.40 24.14 -28.15
C THR A 872 -54.66 24.85 -27.63
N SER A 873 -55.44 25.50 -28.50
CA SER A 873 -56.65 26.21 -28.09
C SER A 873 -57.84 25.29 -27.75
N ALA A 874 -57.68 23.96 -27.88
CA ALA A 874 -58.77 23.00 -27.70
C ALA A 874 -58.54 21.84 -26.70
N THR A 875 -57.33 21.65 -26.16
CA THR A 875 -57.05 20.60 -25.17
C THR A 875 -56.76 21.22 -23.81
N ALA A 876 -57.58 20.91 -22.80
CA ALA A 876 -57.32 21.33 -21.42
C ALA A 876 -55.92 20.84 -21.01
N LEU A 877 -55.07 21.75 -20.51
CA LEU A 877 -53.78 21.38 -19.90
C LEU A 877 -54.01 20.26 -18.89
N VAL A 878 -53.19 19.22 -18.92
CA VAL A 878 -53.44 18.03 -18.09
C VAL A 878 -52.56 18.15 -16.86
N SER A 879 -53.17 18.43 -15.70
CA SER A 879 -52.45 18.46 -14.43
C SER A 879 -51.58 17.22 -14.28
N GLY A 880 -50.34 17.41 -13.82
CA GLY A 880 -49.39 16.33 -13.63
C GLY A 880 -48.59 15.93 -14.87
N THR A 881 -48.74 16.67 -15.97
CA THR A 881 -47.87 16.63 -17.16
C THR A 881 -47.22 18.00 -17.30
N TYR A 882 -45.93 18.05 -17.67
CA TYR A 882 -45.26 19.33 -17.88
C TYR A 882 -45.50 19.78 -19.31
N GLU A 883 -46.08 20.96 -19.46
CA GLU A 883 -46.32 21.54 -20.77
C GLU A 883 -45.37 22.73 -21.01
N LEU A 884 -44.39 22.52 -21.90
CA LEU A 884 -43.43 23.54 -22.31
C LEU A 884 -44.16 24.81 -22.79
N TYR A 885 -43.73 25.97 -22.28
CA TYR A 885 -44.32 27.30 -22.54
C TYR A 885 -45.77 27.51 -22.04
N ALA A 886 -46.40 26.54 -21.37
CA ALA A 886 -47.64 26.77 -20.63
C ALA A 886 -47.36 26.85 -19.12
N ASP A 887 -46.63 25.88 -18.57
CA ASP A 887 -46.27 25.88 -17.16
C ASP A 887 -45.21 26.94 -16.84
N GLU A 888 -45.36 27.60 -15.69
CA GLU A 888 -44.50 28.71 -15.29
C GLU A 888 -43.31 28.21 -14.45
N ILE A 889 -42.09 28.43 -14.94
CA ILE A 889 -40.87 28.25 -14.15
C ILE A 889 -40.71 29.44 -13.22
N LEU A 890 -40.92 29.21 -11.92
CA LEU A 890 -40.96 30.29 -10.93
C LEU A 890 -39.57 30.66 -10.37
N ALA A 891 -38.67 29.69 -10.29
CA ALA A 891 -37.30 29.86 -9.82
C ALA A 891 -36.46 28.65 -10.24
N GLU A 892 -35.15 28.87 -10.40
CA GLU A 892 -34.15 27.84 -10.65
C GLU A 892 -33.08 27.90 -9.55
N GLN A 893 -32.58 26.74 -9.14
CA GLN A 893 -31.42 26.64 -8.26
C GLN A 893 -30.50 25.51 -8.70
N LYS A 894 -29.21 25.84 -8.76
CA LYS A 894 -28.13 24.88 -8.98
C LYS A 894 -27.31 24.67 -7.71
N ILE A 895 -26.87 23.45 -7.47
CA ILE A 895 -26.07 23.05 -6.32
C ILE A 895 -24.89 22.22 -6.80
N MET A 896 -23.71 22.49 -6.25
CA MET A 896 -22.54 21.63 -6.37
C MET A 896 -22.23 21.02 -5.00
N ALA A 897 -22.11 19.70 -4.94
CA ALA A 897 -21.73 18.98 -3.75
C ALA A 897 -20.51 18.09 -4.04
N ARG A 898 -19.57 18.06 -3.11
CA ARG A 898 -18.48 17.08 -3.11
C ARG A 898 -18.75 16.07 -2.02
N VAL A 899 -18.70 14.80 -2.38
CA VAL A 899 -19.08 13.69 -1.51
C VAL A 899 -17.93 12.70 -1.46
N VAL A 900 -17.48 12.35 -0.26
CA VAL A 900 -16.37 11.41 -0.06
C VAL A 900 -16.89 10.21 0.70
N ARG A 901 -16.48 9.02 0.28
CA ARG A 901 -16.71 7.80 1.05
C ARG A 901 -15.76 7.81 2.24
N ASP A 902 -16.30 7.76 3.45
CA ASP A 902 -15.52 7.54 4.64
C ASP A 902 -15.04 6.07 4.65
N PRO A 903 -13.73 5.81 4.52
CA PRO A 903 -13.21 4.46 4.41
C PRO A 903 -13.38 3.63 5.69
N ALA A 904 -13.46 4.25 6.86
CA ALA A 904 -13.63 3.55 8.14
C ALA A 904 -15.10 3.18 8.41
N THR A 905 -16.05 4.04 8.02
CA THR A 905 -17.50 3.76 8.25
C THR A 905 -18.21 3.19 7.03
N GLY A 906 -17.60 3.28 5.85
CA GLY A 906 -18.17 2.87 4.56
C GLY A 906 -19.30 3.77 4.04
N LYS A 907 -19.55 4.92 4.68
CA LYS A 907 -20.65 5.84 4.33
C LYS A 907 -20.15 7.04 3.52
N PHE A 908 -20.96 7.48 2.56
CA PHE A 908 -20.72 8.74 1.85
C PHE A 908 -21.09 9.94 2.72
N LYS A 909 -20.18 10.92 2.79
CA LYS A 909 -20.35 12.18 3.53
C LYS A 909 -20.15 13.36 2.60
N ILE A 910 -21.02 14.36 2.73
CA ILE A 910 -20.87 15.64 2.02
C ILE A 910 -19.74 16.42 2.71
N VAL A 911 -18.67 16.69 1.99
CA VAL A 911 -17.51 17.46 2.49
C VAL A 911 -17.56 18.92 2.02
N ARG A 912 -18.28 19.20 0.93
CA ARG A 912 -18.52 20.55 0.42
C ARG A 912 -19.93 20.63 -0.17
N PHE A 913 -20.61 21.74 0.08
CA PHE A 913 -21.96 21.98 -0.39
C PHE A 913 -22.13 23.46 -0.74
N GLU A 914 -22.46 23.75 -1.99
CA GLU A 914 -22.48 25.13 -2.49
C GLU A 914 -23.69 25.39 -3.38
N TYR A 915 -24.31 26.56 -3.18
CA TYR A 915 -25.30 27.09 -4.10
C TYR A 915 -24.59 27.83 -5.22
N LEU A 916 -24.86 27.42 -6.44
CA LEU A 916 -24.34 28.10 -7.63
C LEU A 916 -25.39 29.10 -8.14
N PRO A 917 -24.96 30.25 -8.68
CA PRO A 917 -25.88 31.13 -9.40
C PRO A 917 -26.43 30.41 -10.63
N SER A 918 -27.73 30.58 -10.89
CA SER A 918 -28.32 30.27 -12.19
C SER A 918 -27.86 31.36 -13.16
N GLU A 919 -27.19 31.01 -14.25
CA GLU A 919 -26.98 31.94 -15.35
C GLU A 919 -28.37 32.20 -15.98
N GLN A 920 -28.75 33.47 -16.10
CA GLN A 920 -29.98 33.88 -16.78
C GLN A 920 -29.73 34.08 -18.26
#